data_AF-A0A1F4HLK9-F1
#
_entry.id   AF-A0A1F4HLK9-F1
#
_cell.length_a   1.000
_cell.length_b   1.000
_cell.length_c   1.000
_cell.angle_alpha   90.00
_cell.angle_beta   90.00
_cell.angle_gamma   90.00
#
_symmetry.space_group_name_H-M   'P 1'
#
loop_
_entity.id
_entity.type
_entity.pdbx_description
1 polymer ?
#
loop_
_entity_poly.entity_id
_entity_poly.type
_entity_poly.pdbx_seq_one_letter_code
_entity_poly.pdbx_strand_id
1 'polypeptide(L)'
;MQHFAFLRAWVQGLDLKAAWDRYLAFAESSSDRRHVERRRADLLAQVLHDGHQINLTLPERERITDALRQLAQDTPTPATSALPSLEDFVQAQGFDLDQFSEAELLTEYQAFYGLNGPGAIDDGPSGHGPAIAAADATDPDVRARLRALNQLETLLARQPQADDRIDLWFAPATLPRLKAVGAGTLGALLDHIDVHGHGWFKPVRGLGATRAAAVVAWLAPLALAWGRPLRDSALAPPQRLRALHSATLRGLVMAPRFAVVPLAQLAVPAALAGGAAAPGVFASRMANSLGAHDDLGAVRAWLKAHEESPATHRAYGKEVERFTLWCLHVRRKPLSSVDATDCQAYRGFLAQVPEAWIQRATLPRDDPSWRPFRGPLKPSSQRYALVVVQTLFDGLRDANYLLANPMASVRKKAQLPEPAMDIGRSFDEAEWAFVMGQLDREEADALARGDRVSARLTESRWPGAPAGAEHRRLRLVLALLCSTGLRLAELVATTTAAIESVRVDGEVGDLATARIVTVLGKGRKRRQVPLGDDVIALIDQHHRDAAALGALPQPAPIVCTLRRGVGRWADADTGAGVALQPAMLSAHRALGANGLYRTLKRFFQRIGGQARAVDGLSAERIQAASTHWLRHTFGRQGAAAGVPVEVLQQAFGHASLNTTTTYLTTERSRLIRELRNARARRALGQ
;
A
#
# COMPACT_ATOMS: atom_id res chain seq x y z
N MET A 1 37.92 6.82 11.09
CA MET A 1 37.95 6.95 9.62
C MET A 1 36.88 7.92 9.08
N GLN A 2 35.57 7.71 9.31
CA GLN A 2 34.53 8.61 8.76
C GLN A 2 34.63 10.06 9.24
N HIS A 3 34.97 10.29 10.51
CA HIS A 3 35.22 11.65 11.04
C HIS A 3 36.37 12.36 10.30
N PHE A 4 37.47 11.64 10.00
CA PHE A 4 38.59 12.16 9.22
C PHE A 4 38.21 12.40 7.76
N ALA A 5 37.40 11.53 7.15
CA ALA A 5 36.87 11.76 5.80
C ALA A 5 36.02 13.03 5.70
N PHE A 6 35.19 13.30 6.71
CA PHE A 6 34.40 14.52 6.82
C PHE A 6 35.29 15.77 7.00
N LEU A 7 36.29 15.73 7.90
CA LEU A 7 37.23 16.84 8.09
C LEU A 7 38.08 17.11 6.83
N ARG A 8 38.50 16.08 6.10
CA ARG A 8 39.20 16.24 4.80
C ARG A 8 38.33 16.92 3.77
N ALA A 9 37.08 16.52 3.64
CA ALA A 9 36.13 17.16 2.72
C ALA A 9 35.95 18.65 3.04
N TRP A 10 35.90 18.99 4.34
CA TRP A 10 35.88 20.38 4.79
C TRP A 10 37.16 21.14 4.44
N VAL A 11 38.34 20.58 4.69
CA VAL A 11 39.65 21.20 4.34
C VAL A 11 39.78 21.42 2.83
N GLN A 12 39.19 20.54 2.02
CA GLN A 12 39.15 20.65 0.55
C GLN A 12 38.11 21.68 0.05
N GLY A 13 37.36 22.33 0.94
CA GLY A 13 36.33 23.30 0.57
C GLY A 13 35.10 22.67 -0.10
N LEU A 14 34.83 21.38 0.11
CA LEU A 14 33.61 20.74 -0.37
C LEU A 14 32.39 21.19 0.42
N ASP A 15 31.20 21.10 -0.18
CA ASP A 15 29.95 21.44 0.53
C ASP A 15 29.78 20.58 1.79
N LEU A 16 29.73 21.25 2.93
CA LEU A 16 29.77 20.61 4.24
C LEU A 16 28.51 19.78 4.50
N LYS A 17 27.37 20.18 3.92
CA LYS A 17 26.11 19.45 4.03
C LYS A 17 26.14 18.15 3.22
N ALA A 18 26.65 18.18 1.99
CA ALA A 18 26.88 16.98 1.19
C ALA A 18 27.90 16.03 1.85
N ALA A 19 28.98 16.57 2.43
CA ALA A 19 29.96 15.78 3.18
C ALA A 19 29.33 15.14 4.43
N TRP A 20 28.47 15.86 5.15
CA TRP A 20 27.74 15.34 6.30
C TRP A 20 26.83 14.17 5.93
N ASP A 21 26.01 14.34 4.90
CA ASP A 21 25.06 13.32 4.45
C ASP A 21 25.77 12.03 4.00
N ARG A 22 27.00 12.17 3.49
CA ARG A 22 27.83 11.03 3.06
C ARG A 22 28.53 10.32 4.21
N TYR A 23 29.09 11.05 5.17
CA TYR A 23 30.02 10.48 6.13
C TYR A 23 29.50 10.39 7.57
N LEU A 24 28.57 11.25 7.99
CA LEU A 24 28.16 11.37 9.41
C LEU A 24 26.66 11.21 9.67
N ALA A 25 25.80 11.34 8.65
CA ALA A 25 24.35 11.30 8.83
C ALA A 25 23.80 9.98 9.40
N PHE A 26 24.56 8.89 9.34
CA PHE A 26 24.17 7.62 9.97
C PHE A 26 24.24 7.67 11.50
N ALA A 27 25.22 8.43 12.05
CA ALA A 27 25.55 8.45 13.47
C ALA A 27 24.82 9.57 14.24
N GLU A 28 24.46 10.65 13.55
CA GLU A 28 24.09 11.93 14.19
C GLU A 28 22.58 12.20 14.25
N SER A 29 22.19 13.11 15.15
CA SER A 29 20.79 13.39 15.48
C SER A 29 20.14 14.43 14.56
N SER A 30 20.91 15.34 13.98
CA SER A 30 20.45 16.44 13.13
C SER A 30 21.31 16.52 11.86
N SER A 31 20.82 17.23 10.85
CA SER A 31 21.58 17.53 9.64
C SER A 31 21.49 19.02 9.28
N ASP A 32 21.12 19.84 10.26
CA ASP A 32 21.07 21.30 10.19
C ASP A 32 22.50 21.86 10.08
N ARG A 33 22.68 22.89 9.25
CA ARG A 33 23.98 23.44 8.89
C ARG A 33 24.79 23.87 10.12
N ARG A 34 24.16 24.43 11.15
CA ARG A 34 24.84 24.86 12.38
C ARG A 34 25.28 23.70 13.23
N HIS A 35 24.43 22.69 13.35
CA HIS A 35 24.81 21.44 14.01
C HIS A 35 26.00 20.80 13.29
N VAL A 36 25.99 20.79 11.94
CA VAL A 36 27.11 20.31 11.13
C VAL A 36 28.38 21.13 11.38
N GLU A 37 28.30 22.47 11.41
CA GLU A 37 29.45 23.37 11.63
C GLU A 37 30.01 23.27 13.06
N ARG A 38 29.13 23.20 14.08
CA ARG A 38 29.49 22.98 15.48
C ARG A 38 30.14 21.61 15.65
N ARG A 39 29.50 20.56 15.14
CA ARG A 39 30.04 19.20 15.23
C ARG A 39 31.37 19.07 14.51
N ARG A 40 31.56 19.75 13.37
CA ARG A 40 32.86 19.87 12.70
C ARG A 40 33.91 20.50 13.62
N ALA A 41 33.59 21.61 14.30
CA ALA A 41 34.49 22.24 15.26
C ALA A 41 34.82 21.31 16.44
N ASP A 42 33.81 20.69 17.05
CA ASP A 42 33.99 19.74 18.15
C ASP A 42 34.86 18.55 17.76
N LEU A 43 34.64 18.00 16.55
CA LEU A 43 35.45 16.90 16.02
C LEU A 43 36.90 17.31 15.78
N LEU A 44 37.14 18.51 15.24
CA LEU A 44 38.50 19.03 15.04
C LEU A 44 39.21 19.23 16.38
N ALA A 45 38.53 19.82 17.37
CA ALA A 45 39.05 20.02 18.71
C ALA A 45 39.37 18.68 19.39
N GLN A 46 38.48 17.69 19.27
CA GLN A 46 38.71 16.34 19.80
C GLN A 46 39.92 15.67 19.15
N VAL A 47 40.04 15.74 17.81
CA VAL A 47 41.19 15.18 17.08
C VAL A 47 42.51 15.83 17.50
N LEU A 48 42.51 17.16 17.70
CA LEU A 48 43.69 17.86 18.20
C LEU A 48 44.01 17.44 19.64
N HIS A 49 43.01 17.36 20.51
CA HIS A 49 43.19 16.92 21.90
C HIS A 49 43.77 15.50 21.98
N ASP A 50 43.15 14.54 21.31
CA ASP A 50 43.61 13.14 21.32
C ASP A 50 44.98 13.00 20.64
N GLY A 51 45.21 13.77 19.56
CA GLY A 51 46.51 13.83 18.90
C GLY A 51 47.60 14.38 19.81
N HIS A 52 47.31 15.39 20.63
CA HIS A 52 48.24 15.88 21.66
C HIS A 52 48.53 14.81 22.71
N GLN A 53 47.51 14.08 23.19
CA GLN A 53 47.71 13.00 24.17
C GLN A 53 48.61 11.89 23.61
N ILE A 54 48.36 11.43 22.37
CA ILE A 54 49.21 10.42 21.72
C ILE A 54 50.62 10.96 21.49
N ASN A 55 50.76 12.21 21.05
CA ASN A 55 52.07 12.81 20.78
C ASN A 55 53.00 12.80 22.00
N LEU A 56 52.44 12.90 23.21
CA LEU A 56 53.21 12.81 24.46
C LEU A 56 53.73 11.40 24.74
N THR A 57 53.08 10.37 24.20
CA THR A 57 53.47 8.96 24.36
C THR A 57 54.43 8.47 23.28
N LEU A 58 54.60 9.21 22.19
CA LEU A 58 55.47 8.82 21.07
C LEU A 58 56.95 9.12 21.35
N PRO A 59 57.88 8.29 20.86
CA PRO A 59 59.31 8.60 20.84
C PRO A 59 59.58 9.94 20.15
N GLU A 60 60.61 10.67 20.57
CA GLU A 60 60.89 12.03 20.10
C GLU A 60 60.98 12.15 18.57
N ARG A 61 61.52 11.13 17.90
CA ARG A 61 61.67 11.07 16.44
C ARG A 61 60.34 10.84 15.69
N GLU A 62 59.30 10.38 16.37
CA GLU A 62 57.99 10.04 15.81
C GLU A 62 56.90 11.05 16.22
N ARG A 63 57.27 12.11 16.96
CA ARG A 63 56.34 13.15 17.38
C ARG A 63 55.68 13.83 16.20
N ILE A 64 54.38 14.03 16.33
CA ILE A 64 53.48 14.65 15.33
C ILE A 64 53.22 16.13 15.61
N THR A 65 54.11 16.79 16.36
CA THR A 65 53.96 18.18 16.80
C THR A 65 53.73 19.15 15.64
N ASP A 66 54.41 18.96 14.51
CA ASP A 66 54.24 19.83 13.34
C ASP A 66 52.90 19.58 12.63
N ALA A 67 52.42 18.34 12.59
CA ALA A 67 51.10 18.01 12.04
C ALA A 67 49.97 18.64 12.89
N LEU A 68 50.09 18.58 14.22
CA LEU A 68 49.16 19.23 15.14
C LEU A 68 49.17 20.76 14.96
N ARG A 69 50.36 21.36 14.83
CA ARG A 69 50.50 22.80 14.58
C ARG A 69 49.84 23.21 13.26
N GLN A 70 50.07 22.45 12.19
CA GLN A 70 49.47 22.73 10.87
C GLN A 70 47.94 22.63 10.90
N LEU A 71 47.40 21.64 11.61
CA LEU A 71 45.95 21.46 11.71
C LEU A 71 45.27 22.50 12.60
N ALA A 72 45.98 23.03 13.60
CA ALA A 72 45.49 24.05 14.53
C ALA A 72 45.54 25.49 13.99
N GLN A 73 46.11 25.73 12.80
CA GLN A 73 46.14 27.06 12.20
C GLN A 73 44.74 27.55 11.83
N ASP A 74 44.45 28.80 12.18
CA ASP A 74 43.13 29.42 12.03
C ASP A 74 42.59 29.23 10.60
N THR A 75 41.30 28.93 10.54
CA THR A 75 40.52 28.90 9.31
C THR A 75 39.61 30.11 9.35
N PRO A 76 39.48 30.92 8.28
CA PRO A 76 38.51 32.01 8.27
C PRO A 76 37.10 31.46 8.55
N THR A 77 36.53 31.92 9.66
CA THR A 77 35.18 31.55 10.12
C THR A 77 34.14 32.15 9.17
N PRO A 78 33.27 31.35 8.53
CA PRO A 78 32.12 31.93 7.83
C PRO A 78 31.18 32.58 8.86
N ALA A 79 30.55 33.68 8.46
CA ALA A 79 29.68 34.49 9.33
C ALA A 79 28.56 33.67 9.98
N THR A 80 28.41 33.86 11.29
CA THR A 80 27.39 33.25 12.14
C THR A 80 26.00 33.51 11.58
N SER A 81 25.23 32.45 11.30
CA SER A 81 23.83 32.58 10.90
C SER A 81 22.94 32.72 12.14
N ALA A 82 21.98 33.66 12.11
CA ALA A 82 21.13 34.06 13.24
C ALA A 82 20.21 32.93 13.74
N LEU A 83 20.16 32.69 15.05
CA LEU A 83 19.29 31.69 15.73
C LEU A 83 17.84 31.72 15.19
N PRO A 84 17.24 30.57 14.82
CA PRO A 84 15.81 30.52 14.47
C PRO A 84 15.01 30.85 15.72
N SER A 85 13.80 31.41 15.59
CA SER A 85 12.96 31.63 16.77
C SER A 85 12.66 30.30 17.48
N LEU A 86 12.28 30.34 18.76
CA LEU A 86 11.84 29.14 19.50
C LEU A 86 10.70 28.43 18.74
N GLU A 87 9.84 29.19 18.08
CA GLU A 87 8.75 28.71 17.23
C GLU A 87 9.25 27.95 16.00
N ASP A 88 10.22 28.51 15.27
CA ASP A 88 10.85 27.85 14.10
C ASP A 88 11.61 26.58 14.50
N PHE A 89 12.24 26.58 15.67
CA PHE A 89 12.93 25.41 16.23
C PHE A 89 11.98 24.29 16.62
N VAL A 90 10.90 24.63 17.33
CA VAL A 90 9.83 23.68 17.69
C VAL A 90 9.25 23.05 16.41
N GLN A 91 9.05 23.85 15.36
CA GLN A 91 8.56 23.40 14.08
C GLN A 91 9.56 22.51 13.32
N ALA A 92 10.85 22.86 13.32
CA ALA A 92 11.92 22.12 12.63
C ALA A 92 12.23 20.76 13.28
N GLN A 93 12.28 20.71 14.62
CA GLN A 93 12.49 19.47 15.36
C GLN A 93 11.20 18.67 15.55
N GLY A 94 10.06 19.34 15.40
CA GLY A 94 8.71 18.79 15.55
C GLY A 94 8.47 18.27 16.96
N PHE A 95 8.78 19.11 17.95
CA PHE A 95 8.32 18.94 19.33
C PHE A 95 6.80 19.11 19.39
N ASP A 96 6.15 18.43 20.36
CA ASP A 96 4.71 18.48 20.57
C ASP A 96 4.40 19.48 21.69
N LEU A 97 3.73 20.59 21.35
CA LEU A 97 3.46 21.70 22.29
C LEU A 97 2.50 21.29 23.43
N ASP A 98 1.72 20.22 23.24
CA ASP A 98 0.82 19.70 24.28
C ASP A 98 1.57 18.79 25.29
N GLN A 99 2.82 18.42 25.01
CA GLN A 99 3.63 17.50 25.83
C GLN A 99 4.83 18.16 26.53
N PHE A 100 5.15 19.41 26.20
CA PHE A 100 6.29 20.14 26.75
C PHE A 100 5.86 21.55 27.13
N SER A 101 6.18 21.97 28.36
CA SER A 101 6.00 23.37 28.78
C SER A 101 6.98 24.29 28.07
N GLU A 102 6.67 25.58 27.97
CA GLU A 102 7.54 26.59 27.34
C GLU A 102 8.96 26.60 27.93
N ALA A 103 9.10 26.36 29.24
CA ALA A 103 10.38 26.25 29.93
C ALA A 103 11.19 25.00 29.53
N GLU A 104 10.52 23.86 29.29
CA GLU A 104 11.16 22.63 28.81
C GLU A 104 11.58 22.76 27.34
N LEU A 105 10.76 23.43 26.51
CA LEU A 105 11.11 23.73 25.12
C LEU A 105 12.30 24.69 25.02
N LEU A 106 12.39 25.68 25.91
CA LEU A 106 13.54 26.57 26.01
C LEU A 106 14.80 25.80 26.44
N THR A 107 14.66 24.85 27.36
CA THR A 107 15.76 23.98 27.80
C THR A 107 16.24 23.08 26.66
N GLU A 108 15.31 22.49 25.90
CA GLU A 108 15.61 21.67 24.71
C GLU A 108 16.17 22.52 23.55
N TYR A 109 15.69 23.74 23.36
CA TYR A 109 16.23 24.72 22.41
C TYR A 109 17.68 25.08 22.76
N GLN A 110 17.92 25.42 24.03
CA GLN A 110 19.25 25.71 24.56
C GLN A 110 20.18 24.48 24.53
N ALA A 111 19.67 23.27 24.73
CA ALA A 111 20.43 22.04 24.61
C ALA A 111 20.74 21.69 23.14
N PHE A 112 19.79 21.89 22.22
CA PHE A 112 19.93 21.60 20.80
C PHE A 112 20.90 22.54 20.09
N TYR A 113 20.84 23.84 20.39
CA TYR A 113 21.81 24.83 19.92
C TYR A 113 23.03 24.96 20.85
N GLY A 114 23.01 24.27 22.00
CA GLY A 114 24.05 24.19 23.03
C GLY A 114 24.51 25.56 23.56
N LEU A 115 23.56 26.35 24.05
CA LEU A 115 23.69 27.72 24.60
C LEU A 115 24.07 27.77 26.10
N ASN A 116 24.21 26.62 26.78
CA ASN A 116 24.43 26.53 28.23
C ASN A 116 25.92 26.61 28.66
N GLY A 117 26.78 27.30 27.89
CA GLY A 117 28.22 27.46 28.19
C GLY A 117 28.62 28.90 28.52
N PRO A 118 29.66 29.14 29.32
CA PRO A 118 30.10 30.48 29.68
C PRO A 118 30.80 31.15 28.50
N GLY A 119 30.06 32.00 27.76
CA GLY A 119 30.55 32.70 26.58
C GLY A 119 29.44 32.99 25.57
N ALA A 120 28.37 33.63 26.00
CA ALA A 120 27.32 34.12 25.10
C ALA A 120 27.85 35.33 24.31
N ILE A 121 27.88 35.24 22.98
CA ILE A 121 28.27 36.35 22.10
C ILE A 121 27.03 37.13 21.68
N ASP A 122 27.22 38.44 21.72
CA ASP A 122 26.36 39.59 21.48
C ASP A 122 25.57 39.58 20.16
N ASP A 123 24.37 40.18 20.19
CA ASP A 123 23.48 40.37 19.05
C ASP A 123 23.98 41.52 18.15
N GLY A 124 24.37 41.21 16.90
CA GLY A 124 24.73 42.18 15.87
C GLY A 124 24.01 41.94 14.54
N PRO A 125 23.74 42.97 13.72
CA PRO A 125 22.76 42.89 12.65
C PRO A 125 23.25 42.16 11.38
N SER A 126 22.26 41.61 10.69
CA SER A 126 22.25 40.66 9.57
C SER A 126 22.93 41.10 8.26
N GLY A 127 23.69 40.19 7.64
CA GLY A 127 24.18 40.29 6.25
C GLY A 127 24.30 38.93 5.56
N HIS A 128 23.86 38.85 4.30
CA HIS A 128 23.98 37.66 3.44
C HIS A 128 25.41 37.55 2.88
N GLY A 129 26.12 36.45 3.18
CA GLY A 129 27.46 36.17 2.64
C GLY A 129 27.44 35.28 1.38
N PRO A 130 28.40 35.42 0.44
CA PRO A 130 28.40 34.73 -0.85
C PRO A 130 28.91 33.28 -0.78
N ALA A 131 28.68 32.52 -1.86
CA ALA A 131 29.15 31.14 -2.04
C ALA A 131 30.69 31.06 -2.11
N ILE A 132 31.29 30.16 -1.33
CA ILE A 132 32.74 29.93 -1.27
C ILE A 132 33.14 29.01 -2.44
N ALA A 133 34.14 29.42 -3.23
CA ALA A 133 34.75 28.58 -4.26
C ALA A 133 35.51 27.40 -3.62
N ALA A 134 35.45 26.21 -4.24
CA ALA A 134 36.21 25.04 -3.77
C ALA A 134 37.71 25.40 -3.67
N ALA A 135 38.33 25.07 -2.54
CA ALA A 135 39.75 25.36 -2.32
C ALA A 135 40.59 24.62 -3.36
N ASP A 136 41.57 25.31 -3.97
CA ASP A 136 42.46 24.68 -4.94
C ASP A 136 43.28 23.59 -4.21
N ALA A 137 43.10 22.33 -4.59
CA ALA A 137 43.82 21.20 -3.99
C ALA A 137 45.35 21.28 -4.21
N THR A 138 45.82 22.21 -5.05
CA THR A 138 47.24 22.53 -5.22
C THR A 138 47.78 23.57 -4.23
N ASP A 139 46.92 24.19 -3.40
CA ASP A 139 47.34 25.08 -2.33
C ASP A 139 48.27 24.33 -1.34
N PRO A 140 49.49 24.83 -1.11
CA PRO A 140 50.43 24.20 -0.17
C PRO A 140 49.90 24.09 1.26
N ASP A 141 49.04 25.00 1.73
CA ASP A 141 48.45 24.94 3.09
C ASP A 141 47.39 23.84 3.19
N VAL A 142 46.48 23.75 2.21
CA VAL A 142 45.49 22.67 2.10
C VAL A 142 46.18 21.31 2.05
N ARG A 143 47.26 21.17 1.27
CA ARG A 143 48.05 19.92 1.19
C ARG A 143 48.77 19.58 2.50
N ALA A 144 49.23 20.56 3.24
CA ALA A 144 49.83 20.36 4.57
C ALA A 144 48.80 19.84 5.58
N ARG A 145 47.63 20.49 5.65
CA ARG A 145 46.51 20.09 6.52
C ARG A 145 45.96 18.70 6.19
N LEU A 146 45.85 18.37 4.90
CA LEU A 146 45.45 17.02 4.47
C LEU A 146 46.48 15.95 4.87
N ARG A 147 47.79 16.25 4.76
CA ARG A 147 48.84 15.34 5.25
C ARG A 147 48.75 15.15 6.77
N ALA A 148 48.53 16.23 7.52
CA ALA A 148 48.33 16.17 8.97
C ALA A 148 47.11 15.31 9.35
N LEU A 149 45.96 15.50 8.68
CA LEU A 149 44.78 14.66 8.89
C LEU A 149 45.02 13.19 8.55
N ASN A 150 45.76 12.89 7.47
CA ASN A 150 46.10 11.51 7.11
C ASN A 150 47.03 10.86 8.15
N GLN A 151 48.02 11.59 8.66
CA GLN A 151 48.93 11.10 9.70
C GLN A 151 48.20 10.90 11.05
N LEU A 152 47.27 11.79 11.40
CA LEU A 152 46.43 11.60 12.59
C LEU A 152 45.44 10.45 12.41
N GLU A 153 44.92 10.22 11.20
CA GLU A 153 44.06 9.08 10.93
C GLU A 153 44.78 7.75 11.21
N THR A 154 46.05 7.60 10.85
CA THR A 154 46.79 6.34 11.10
C THR A 154 47.01 6.05 12.58
N LEU A 155 47.02 7.09 13.42
CA LEU A 155 47.25 6.96 14.86
C LEU A 155 45.95 6.88 15.68
N LEU A 156 44.89 7.57 15.25
CA LEU A 156 43.65 7.73 16.01
C LEU A 156 42.46 6.93 15.48
N ALA A 157 42.47 6.53 14.20
CA ALA A 157 41.30 5.89 13.62
C ALA A 157 41.17 4.43 14.06
N ARG A 158 40.07 4.13 14.74
CA ARG A 158 39.61 2.77 15.00
C ARG A 158 38.73 2.26 13.86
N GLN A 159 38.94 1.01 13.44
CA GLN A 159 38.00 0.31 12.56
C GLN A 159 36.85 -0.29 13.38
N PRO A 160 35.58 -0.10 12.94
CA PRO A 160 34.44 -0.71 13.60
C PRO A 160 34.55 -2.24 13.65
N GLN A 161 34.30 -2.81 14.83
CA GLN A 161 34.17 -4.25 15.05
C GLN A 161 32.73 -4.61 15.41
N ALA A 162 32.32 -5.85 15.12
CA ALA A 162 30.96 -6.30 15.41
C ALA A 162 30.60 -6.21 16.90
N ASP A 163 31.57 -6.44 17.80
CA ASP A 163 31.36 -6.40 19.25
C ASP A 163 31.44 -4.98 19.84
N ASP A 164 31.72 -3.97 19.01
CA ASP A 164 31.74 -2.60 19.47
C ASP A 164 30.34 -2.19 19.96
N ARG A 165 30.31 -1.54 21.11
CA ARG A 165 29.08 -0.99 21.66
C ARG A 165 28.61 0.20 20.83
N ILE A 166 27.28 0.33 20.65
CA ILE A 166 26.72 1.37 19.78
C ILE A 166 26.97 2.80 20.29
N ASP A 167 27.22 3.00 21.59
CA ASP A 167 27.59 4.28 22.20
C ASP A 167 28.90 4.87 21.68
N LEU A 168 29.78 4.04 21.08
CA LEU A 168 31.00 4.50 20.44
C LEU A 168 30.78 5.10 19.04
N TRP A 169 29.65 4.78 18.40
CA TRP A 169 29.43 5.04 16.98
C TRP A 169 28.21 5.92 16.69
N PHE A 170 27.30 6.07 17.65
CA PHE A 170 26.05 6.78 17.49
C PHE A 170 25.89 7.88 18.53
N ALA A 171 25.30 9.01 18.12
CA ALA A 171 25.06 10.15 19.01
C ALA A 171 24.14 9.77 20.18
N PRO A 172 24.36 10.32 21.39
CA PRO A 172 23.62 9.96 22.61
C PRO A 172 22.10 9.94 22.46
N ALA A 173 21.55 10.87 21.68
CA ALA A 173 20.11 10.98 21.42
C ALA A 173 19.49 9.77 20.68
N THR A 174 20.30 8.99 19.96
CA THR A 174 19.84 7.81 19.20
C THR A 174 19.95 6.51 20.00
N LEU A 175 20.80 6.48 21.04
CA LEU A 175 21.13 5.27 21.79
C LEU A 175 19.93 4.63 22.51
N PRO A 176 19.06 5.37 23.24
CA PRO A 176 17.94 4.75 23.95
C PRO A 176 17.01 3.96 23.01
N ARG A 177 16.83 4.47 21.78
CA ARG A 177 15.92 3.90 20.77
C ARG A 177 16.46 2.61 20.18
N LEU A 178 17.77 2.56 19.91
CA LEU A 178 18.44 1.35 19.41
C LEU A 178 18.58 0.29 20.53
N LYS A 179 18.89 0.71 21.76
CA LYS A 179 18.93 -0.20 22.92
C LYS A 179 17.56 -0.82 23.21
N ALA A 180 16.47 -0.08 23.03
CA ALA A 180 15.10 -0.59 23.25
C ALA A 180 14.72 -1.76 22.32
N VAL A 181 15.38 -1.91 21.17
CA VAL A 181 15.18 -3.06 20.27
C VAL A 181 16.27 -4.13 20.42
N GLY A 182 17.07 -4.07 21.48
CA GLY A 182 18.14 -5.04 21.76
C GLY A 182 19.44 -4.80 20.99
N ALA A 183 19.57 -3.71 20.25
CA ALA A 183 20.78 -3.38 19.48
C ALA A 183 21.84 -2.69 20.35
N GLY A 184 22.45 -3.44 21.28
CA GLY A 184 23.50 -2.93 22.19
C GLY A 184 24.90 -2.84 21.57
N THR A 185 25.17 -3.64 20.54
CA THR A 185 26.42 -3.67 19.77
C THR A 185 26.14 -3.53 18.27
N LEU A 186 27.16 -3.25 17.46
CA LEU A 186 27.02 -3.19 16.01
C LEU A 186 26.57 -4.55 15.42
N GLY A 187 27.03 -5.66 15.99
CA GLY A 187 26.60 -7.02 15.63
C GLY A 187 25.13 -7.28 15.98
N ALA A 188 24.67 -6.85 17.15
CA ALA A 188 23.25 -6.97 17.51
C ALA A 188 22.35 -6.10 16.63
N LEU A 189 22.83 -4.91 16.23
CA LEU A 189 22.14 -4.05 15.27
C LEU A 189 22.03 -4.72 13.89
N LEU A 190 23.12 -5.36 13.44
CA LEU A 190 23.14 -6.14 12.20
C LEU A 190 22.08 -7.24 12.23
N ASP A 191 22.02 -8.03 13.30
CA ASP A 191 21.05 -9.12 13.44
C ASP A 191 19.60 -8.62 13.43
N HIS A 192 19.34 -7.49 14.13
CA HIS A 192 18.03 -6.85 14.10
C HIS A 192 17.63 -6.40 12.68
N ILE A 193 18.57 -5.79 11.95
CA ILE A 193 18.36 -5.37 10.55
C ILE A 193 18.07 -6.58 9.66
N ASP A 194 18.80 -7.68 9.82
CA ASP A 194 18.65 -8.87 8.98
C ASP A 194 17.32 -9.59 9.23
N VAL A 195 16.91 -9.71 10.49
CA VAL A 195 15.65 -10.34 10.91
C VAL A 195 14.43 -9.56 10.42
N HIS A 196 14.45 -8.24 10.54
CA HIS A 196 13.30 -7.39 10.18
C HIS A 196 13.34 -6.85 8.75
N GLY A 197 14.45 -7.09 8.03
CA GLY A 197 14.67 -6.63 6.66
C GLY A 197 14.57 -5.11 6.52
N HIS A 198 14.18 -4.62 5.34
CA HIS A 198 14.11 -3.20 5.02
C HIS A 198 13.17 -2.42 5.95
N GLY A 199 12.25 -3.10 6.66
CA GLY A 199 11.34 -2.50 7.62
C GLY A 199 11.86 -2.39 9.05
N TRP A 200 13.13 -2.74 9.32
CA TRP A 200 13.70 -2.85 10.67
C TRP A 200 13.55 -1.61 11.57
N PHE A 201 13.42 -0.43 10.96
CA PHE A 201 13.28 0.84 11.67
C PHE A 201 11.85 1.10 12.17
N LYS A 202 10.83 0.42 11.64
CA LYS A 202 9.43 0.61 12.05
C LYS A 202 9.18 0.39 13.55
N PRO A 203 9.75 -0.64 14.20
CA PRO A 203 9.64 -0.78 15.66
C PRO A 203 10.49 0.24 16.45
N VAL A 204 11.44 0.95 15.81
CA VAL A 204 12.32 1.91 16.47
C VAL A 204 11.66 3.29 16.47
N ARG A 205 11.04 3.67 17.60
CA ARG A 205 10.36 4.96 17.74
C ARG A 205 11.31 6.12 17.42
N GLY A 206 10.92 6.99 16.49
CA GLY A 206 11.69 8.19 16.13
C GLY A 206 12.88 7.95 15.18
N LEU A 207 12.99 6.78 14.55
CA LEU A 207 13.94 6.50 13.47
C LEU A 207 13.21 6.49 12.11
N GLY A 208 13.46 7.50 11.28
CA GLY A 208 12.87 7.60 9.95
C GLY A 208 13.55 6.70 8.90
N ALA A 209 12.84 6.42 7.81
CA ALA A 209 13.34 5.57 6.71
C ALA A 209 14.66 6.06 6.10
N THR A 210 14.84 7.39 5.97
CA THR A 210 16.07 8.00 5.42
C THR A 210 17.29 7.70 6.28
N ARG A 211 17.17 7.89 7.60
CA ARG A 211 18.27 7.61 8.54
C ARG A 211 18.53 6.11 8.63
N ALA A 212 17.48 5.30 8.66
CA ALA A 212 17.62 3.85 8.62
C ALA A 212 18.38 3.37 7.37
N ALA A 213 18.11 3.98 6.21
CA ALA A 213 18.84 3.69 4.97
C ALA A 213 20.32 4.11 5.08
N ALA A 214 20.63 5.26 5.70
CA ALA A 214 22.01 5.68 5.94
C ALA A 214 22.76 4.71 6.86
N VAL A 215 22.12 4.21 7.92
CA VAL A 215 22.69 3.18 8.81
C VAL A 215 22.98 1.89 8.05
N VAL A 216 22.04 1.41 7.22
CA VAL A 216 22.26 0.21 6.40
C VAL A 216 23.38 0.44 5.39
N ALA A 217 23.43 1.60 4.75
CA ALA A 217 24.48 1.94 3.78
C ALA A 217 25.88 1.97 4.43
N TRP A 218 25.98 2.43 5.67
CA TRP A 218 27.23 2.40 6.44
C TRP A 218 27.59 0.99 6.93
N LEU A 219 26.62 0.23 7.43
CA LEU A 219 26.85 -1.08 8.05
C LEU A 219 27.06 -2.19 7.02
N ALA A 220 26.42 -2.14 5.85
CA ALA A 220 26.51 -3.18 4.82
C ALA A 220 27.96 -3.53 4.38
N PRO A 221 28.86 -2.58 4.05
CA PRO A 221 30.24 -2.91 3.72
C PRO A 221 31.03 -3.46 4.91
N LEU A 222 30.75 -2.99 6.14
CA LEU A 222 31.38 -3.51 7.37
C LEU A 222 30.94 -4.96 7.64
N ALA A 223 29.65 -5.22 7.49
CA ALA A 223 29.05 -6.55 7.60
C ALA A 223 29.71 -7.55 6.65
N LEU A 224 29.95 -7.14 5.40
CA LEU A 224 30.68 -7.95 4.42
C LEU A 224 32.12 -8.23 4.87
N ALA A 225 32.83 -7.21 5.37
CA ALA A 225 34.20 -7.35 5.88
C ALA A 225 34.28 -8.26 7.11
N TRP A 226 33.25 -8.27 7.96
CA TRP A 226 33.12 -9.18 9.10
C TRP A 226 32.67 -10.61 8.72
N GLY A 227 32.49 -10.92 7.43
CA GLY A 227 32.01 -12.22 6.97
C GLY A 227 30.52 -12.49 7.27
N ARG A 228 29.74 -11.45 7.56
CA ARG A 228 28.31 -11.53 7.93
C ARG A 228 27.46 -10.61 7.03
N PRO A 229 27.42 -10.82 5.70
CA PRO A 229 26.70 -9.92 4.79
C PRO A 229 25.20 -9.88 5.11
N LEU A 230 24.63 -8.67 5.06
CA LEU A 230 23.18 -8.47 5.19
C LEU A 230 22.42 -9.13 4.03
N ARG A 231 21.25 -9.70 4.30
CA ARG A 231 20.37 -10.25 3.26
C ARG A 231 19.84 -9.14 2.34
N ASP A 232 19.53 -9.51 1.10
CA ASP A 232 18.87 -8.62 0.14
C ASP A 232 17.58 -8.00 0.69
N SER A 233 16.84 -8.75 1.52
CA SER A 233 15.63 -8.27 2.20
C SER A 233 15.87 -7.07 3.11
N ALA A 234 17.08 -6.89 3.64
CA ALA A 234 17.50 -5.75 4.44
C ALA A 234 18.02 -4.58 3.58
N LEU A 235 18.70 -4.90 2.47
CA LEU A 235 19.34 -3.92 1.58
C LEU A 235 18.35 -3.20 0.65
N ALA A 236 17.22 -3.83 0.32
CA ALA A 236 16.28 -3.29 -0.65
C ALA A 236 14.81 -3.47 -0.23
N PRO A 237 13.93 -2.53 -0.62
CA PRO A 237 12.51 -2.64 -0.30
C PRO A 237 11.90 -3.84 -1.03
N PRO A 238 10.90 -4.55 -0.43
CA PRO A 238 10.29 -5.73 -1.04
C PRO A 238 9.73 -5.49 -2.44
N GLN A 239 9.28 -4.27 -2.75
CA GLN A 239 8.80 -3.89 -4.08
C GLN A 239 9.91 -3.94 -5.13
N ARG A 240 11.12 -3.48 -4.79
CA ARG A 240 12.30 -3.52 -5.66
C ARG A 240 12.74 -4.96 -5.89
N LEU A 241 12.83 -5.76 -4.82
CA LEU A 241 13.21 -7.16 -4.92
C LEU A 241 12.23 -7.97 -5.77
N ARG A 242 10.92 -7.73 -5.63
CA ARG A 242 9.91 -8.34 -6.50
C ARG A 242 10.07 -7.91 -7.95
N ALA A 243 10.34 -6.63 -8.20
CA ALA A 243 10.55 -6.14 -9.54
C ALA A 243 11.80 -6.76 -10.18
N LEU A 244 12.93 -6.82 -9.45
CA LEU A 244 14.15 -7.50 -9.85
C LEU A 244 13.88 -8.97 -10.16
N HIS A 245 13.25 -9.69 -9.23
CA HIS A 245 12.92 -11.10 -9.42
C HIS A 245 12.04 -11.31 -10.66
N SER A 246 10.99 -10.50 -10.84
CA SER A 246 10.16 -10.57 -12.04
C SER A 246 10.91 -10.20 -13.33
N ALA A 247 11.87 -9.26 -13.28
CA ALA A 247 12.71 -8.93 -14.43
C ALA A 247 13.65 -10.09 -14.79
N THR A 248 14.30 -10.70 -13.79
CA THR A 248 15.12 -11.90 -13.97
C THR A 248 14.30 -13.05 -14.56
N LEU A 249 13.10 -13.30 -14.04
CA LEU A 249 12.21 -14.35 -14.55
C LEU A 249 11.70 -14.06 -15.96
N ARG A 250 11.44 -12.80 -16.34
CA ARG A 250 11.06 -12.44 -17.72
C ARG A 250 12.15 -12.79 -18.74
N GLY A 251 13.42 -12.65 -18.36
CA GLY A 251 14.55 -13.08 -19.20
C GLY A 251 14.70 -14.60 -19.29
N LEU A 252 14.13 -15.34 -18.36
CA LEU A 252 14.12 -16.80 -18.33
C LEU A 252 12.87 -17.32 -19.05
N VAL A 253 12.97 -17.57 -20.35
CA VAL A 253 11.93 -18.32 -21.07
C VAL A 253 11.89 -19.75 -20.51
N MET A 254 10.99 -20.01 -19.57
CA MET A 254 10.77 -21.35 -19.06
C MET A 254 10.06 -22.18 -20.12
N ALA A 255 10.75 -23.19 -20.64
CA ALA A 255 10.15 -24.16 -21.54
C ALA A 255 8.90 -24.78 -20.88
N PRO A 256 7.80 -24.98 -21.64
CA PRO A 256 6.63 -25.68 -21.14
C PRO A 256 7.01 -27.04 -20.55
N ARG A 257 6.46 -27.38 -19.38
CA ARG A 257 6.81 -28.61 -18.64
C ARG A 257 5.60 -29.28 -18.02
N PHE A 258 5.69 -30.59 -17.81
CA PHE A 258 4.66 -31.34 -17.11
C PHE A 258 4.90 -31.29 -15.60
N ALA A 259 4.36 -30.25 -14.95
CA ALA A 259 4.43 -30.03 -13.50
C ALA A 259 3.20 -29.24 -13.01
N VAL A 260 3.08 -29.01 -11.70
CA VAL A 260 2.06 -28.10 -11.15
C VAL A 260 2.51 -26.66 -11.43
N VAL A 261 2.20 -26.18 -12.64
CA VAL A 261 2.58 -24.86 -13.17
C VAL A 261 1.36 -24.17 -13.78
N PRO A 262 1.40 -22.85 -14.05
CA PRO A 262 0.32 -22.19 -14.76
C PRO A 262 -0.02 -22.87 -16.10
N LEU A 263 -1.28 -22.78 -16.52
CA LEU A 263 -1.79 -23.37 -17.76
C LEU A 263 -1.04 -22.91 -19.03
N ALA A 264 -0.46 -21.71 -18.98
CA ALA A 264 0.37 -21.16 -20.05
C ALA A 264 1.73 -21.86 -20.19
N GLN A 265 2.24 -22.46 -19.11
CA GLN A 265 3.55 -23.15 -19.04
C GLN A 265 3.39 -24.68 -18.98
N LEU A 266 2.16 -25.18 -19.02
CA LEU A 266 1.88 -26.60 -18.91
C LEU A 266 2.13 -27.31 -20.25
N ALA A 267 3.07 -28.25 -20.27
CA ALA A 267 3.20 -29.25 -21.34
C ALA A 267 2.51 -30.54 -20.90
N VAL A 268 1.59 -31.06 -21.71
CA VAL A 268 0.83 -32.27 -21.39
C VAL A 268 1.40 -33.45 -22.18
N PRO A 269 1.79 -34.57 -21.53
CA PRO A 269 2.23 -35.78 -22.22
C PRO A 269 1.13 -36.30 -23.16
N ALA A 270 1.51 -36.86 -24.31
CA ALA A 270 0.57 -37.35 -25.32
C ALA A 270 -0.48 -38.32 -24.75
N ALA A 271 -0.08 -39.21 -23.82
CA ALA A 271 -0.97 -40.16 -23.15
C ALA A 271 -2.07 -39.51 -22.28
N LEU A 272 -1.91 -38.24 -21.91
CA LEU A 272 -2.86 -37.48 -21.08
C LEU A 272 -3.48 -36.28 -21.82
N ALA A 273 -3.20 -36.14 -23.11
CA ALA A 273 -3.62 -34.97 -23.89
C ALA A 273 -5.10 -35.01 -24.28
N GLY A 274 -5.72 -36.19 -24.34
CA GLY A 274 -7.10 -36.34 -24.84
C GLY A 274 -7.23 -36.07 -26.34
N GLY A 275 -6.12 -36.15 -27.08
CA GLY A 275 -6.07 -35.95 -28.53
C GLY A 275 -6.12 -37.25 -29.34
N ALA A 276 -5.96 -37.16 -30.65
CA ALA A 276 -6.15 -38.31 -31.57
C ALA A 276 -5.32 -39.56 -31.21
N ALA A 277 -4.10 -39.39 -30.67
CA ALA A 277 -3.22 -40.50 -30.28
C ALA A 277 -3.67 -41.23 -28.99
N ALA A 278 -4.42 -40.54 -28.12
CA ALA A 278 -4.93 -41.07 -26.86
C ALA A 278 -6.28 -40.38 -26.52
N PRO A 279 -7.34 -40.70 -27.28
CA PRO A 279 -8.62 -40.01 -27.17
C PRO A 279 -9.28 -40.33 -25.83
N GLY A 280 -9.86 -39.32 -25.19
CA GLY A 280 -10.56 -39.53 -23.93
C GLY A 280 -11.84 -40.36 -24.10
N VAL A 281 -12.26 -41.01 -23.02
CA VAL A 281 -13.44 -41.89 -22.99
C VAL A 281 -14.73 -41.18 -23.44
N PHE A 282 -14.89 -39.90 -23.09
CA PHE A 282 -16.06 -39.09 -23.42
C PHE A 282 -15.79 -38.06 -24.52
N ALA A 283 -14.64 -38.13 -25.20
CA ALA A 283 -14.33 -37.27 -26.34
C ALA A 283 -15.23 -37.62 -27.54
N SER A 284 -15.82 -36.60 -28.16
CA SER A 284 -16.57 -36.80 -29.41
C SER A 284 -15.64 -37.23 -30.53
N ARG A 285 -16.13 -38.10 -31.42
CA ARG A 285 -15.43 -38.51 -32.64
C ARG A 285 -15.84 -37.69 -33.87
N MET A 286 -16.76 -36.75 -33.69
CA MET A 286 -17.24 -35.85 -34.73
C MET A 286 -16.48 -34.52 -34.67
N ALA A 287 -16.68 -33.68 -35.69
CA ALA A 287 -16.15 -32.32 -35.70
C ALA A 287 -16.70 -31.50 -34.52
N ASN A 288 -15.83 -30.73 -33.87
CA ASN A 288 -16.20 -29.80 -32.81
C ASN A 288 -16.08 -28.35 -33.31
N SER A 289 -16.92 -27.46 -32.79
CA SER A 289 -16.95 -26.06 -33.20
C SER A 289 -15.81 -25.21 -32.61
N LEU A 290 -15.00 -25.76 -31.70
CA LEU A 290 -13.84 -25.08 -31.11
C LEU A 290 -12.58 -25.21 -31.98
N GLY A 291 -12.57 -26.08 -32.99
CA GLY A 291 -11.36 -26.42 -33.76
C GLY A 291 -10.28 -27.07 -32.89
N ALA A 292 -10.65 -27.68 -31.76
CA ALA A 292 -9.72 -28.25 -30.81
C ALA A 292 -9.35 -29.69 -31.18
N HIS A 293 -8.06 -30.03 -31.02
CA HIS A 293 -7.51 -31.37 -31.30
C HIS A 293 -7.11 -32.15 -30.05
N ASP A 294 -7.09 -31.49 -28.89
CA ASP A 294 -6.76 -32.04 -27.58
C ASP A 294 -7.48 -31.26 -26.47
N ASP A 295 -7.43 -31.78 -25.23
CA ASP A 295 -8.20 -31.22 -24.11
C ASP A 295 -7.73 -29.81 -23.75
N LEU A 296 -6.42 -29.58 -23.83
CA LEU A 296 -5.83 -28.29 -23.48
C LEU A 296 -6.21 -27.21 -24.50
N GLY A 297 -6.23 -27.54 -25.78
CA GLY A 297 -6.72 -26.71 -26.87
C GLY A 297 -8.19 -26.38 -26.70
N ALA A 298 -9.03 -27.36 -26.35
CA ALA A 298 -10.45 -27.16 -26.09
C ALA A 298 -10.69 -26.22 -24.91
N VAL A 299 -9.95 -26.41 -23.80
CA VAL A 299 -9.99 -25.52 -22.63
C VAL A 299 -9.58 -24.09 -22.99
N ARG A 300 -8.49 -23.93 -23.75
CA ARG A 300 -8.01 -22.60 -24.19
C ARG A 300 -9.02 -21.90 -25.10
N ALA A 301 -9.60 -22.63 -26.07
CA ALA A 301 -10.61 -22.10 -26.97
C ALA A 301 -11.88 -21.67 -26.20
N TRP A 302 -12.33 -22.47 -25.24
CA TRP A 302 -13.47 -22.12 -24.39
C TRP A 302 -13.19 -20.89 -23.51
N LEU A 303 -12.00 -20.79 -22.90
CA LEU A 303 -11.62 -19.61 -22.12
C LEU A 303 -11.56 -18.35 -22.99
N LYS A 304 -11.05 -18.46 -24.22
CA LYS A 304 -10.96 -17.34 -25.18
C LYS A 304 -12.32 -16.70 -25.46
N ALA A 305 -13.40 -17.49 -25.50
CA ALA A 305 -14.77 -17.00 -25.67
C ALA A 305 -15.24 -16.05 -24.55
N HIS A 306 -14.53 -15.99 -23.41
CA HIS A 306 -14.83 -15.10 -22.28
C HIS A 306 -13.92 -13.87 -22.17
N GLU A 307 -13.01 -13.65 -23.13
CA GLU A 307 -12.04 -12.54 -23.11
C GLU A 307 -12.69 -11.16 -23.05
N GLU A 308 -13.86 -10.98 -23.67
CA GLU A 308 -14.64 -9.73 -23.63
C GLU A 308 -15.05 -9.32 -22.21
N SER A 309 -15.02 -10.26 -21.26
CA SER A 309 -15.21 -10.01 -19.83
C SER A 309 -13.93 -10.35 -19.05
N PRO A 310 -12.95 -9.43 -18.93
CA PRO A 310 -11.65 -9.73 -18.31
C PRO A 310 -11.75 -10.24 -16.88
N ALA A 311 -12.77 -9.81 -16.12
CA ALA A 311 -13.02 -10.31 -14.77
C ALA A 311 -13.50 -11.77 -14.77
N THR A 312 -14.42 -12.12 -15.68
CA THR A 312 -14.93 -13.48 -15.84
C THR A 312 -13.84 -14.39 -16.38
N HIS A 313 -13.11 -13.96 -17.42
CA HIS A 313 -11.97 -14.69 -17.96
C HIS A 313 -10.94 -15.06 -16.89
N ARG A 314 -10.53 -14.10 -16.04
CA ARG A 314 -9.61 -14.37 -14.93
C ARG A 314 -10.19 -15.33 -13.89
N ALA A 315 -11.47 -15.14 -13.52
CA ALA A 315 -12.11 -15.97 -12.51
C ALA A 315 -12.29 -17.42 -13.00
N TYR A 316 -12.76 -17.59 -14.24
CA TYR A 316 -12.94 -18.88 -14.88
C TYR A 316 -11.60 -19.56 -15.13
N GLY A 317 -10.65 -18.87 -15.76
CA GLY A 317 -9.31 -19.39 -16.03
C GLY A 317 -8.62 -19.91 -14.77
N LYS A 318 -8.75 -19.22 -13.64
CA LYS A 318 -8.22 -19.67 -12.35
C LYS A 318 -8.83 -20.98 -11.86
N GLU A 319 -10.15 -21.15 -11.92
CA GLU A 319 -10.79 -22.39 -11.45
C GLU A 319 -10.63 -23.55 -12.44
N VAL A 320 -10.64 -23.26 -13.75
CA VAL A 320 -10.37 -24.25 -14.79
C VAL A 320 -8.92 -24.74 -14.73
N GLU A 321 -7.95 -23.84 -14.55
CA GLU A 321 -6.54 -24.20 -14.34
C GLU A 321 -6.36 -25.17 -13.16
N ARG A 322 -7.00 -24.88 -12.02
CA ARG A 322 -6.99 -25.78 -10.85
C ARG A 322 -7.51 -27.16 -11.18
N PHE A 323 -8.63 -27.22 -11.89
CA PHE A 323 -9.27 -28.47 -12.25
C PHE A 323 -8.44 -29.27 -13.26
N THR A 324 -7.95 -28.63 -14.34
CA THR A 324 -7.10 -29.27 -15.34
C THR A 324 -5.82 -29.83 -14.72
N LEU A 325 -5.15 -29.06 -13.86
CA LEU A 325 -3.96 -29.54 -13.14
C LEU A 325 -4.31 -30.73 -12.24
N TRP A 326 -5.45 -30.69 -11.55
CA TRP A 326 -5.89 -31.78 -10.69
C TRP A 326 -6.16 -33.07 -11.48
N CYS A 327 -6.84 -32.98 -12.64
CA CYS A 327 -7.07 -34.12 -13.53
C CYS A 327 -5.75 -34.80 -13.93
N LEU A 328 -4.77 -33.99 -14.34
CA LEU A 328 -3.50 -34.47 -14.87
C LEU A 328 -2.54 -35.00 -13.80
N HIS A 329 -2.45 -34.33 -12.65
CA HIS A 329 -1.48 -34.67 -11.61
C HIS A 329 -2.03 -35.58 -10.52
N VAL A 330 -3.31 -35.46 -10.18
CA VAL A 330 -3.94 -36.27 -9.12
C VAL A 330 -4.65 -37.49 -9.70
N ARG A 331 -5.48 -37.30 -10.74
CA ARG A 331 -6.20 -38.43 -11.37
C ARG A 331 -5.42 -39.13 -12.46
N ARG A 332 -4.37 -38.51 -13.00
CA ARG A 332 -3.60 -39.03 -14.14
C ARG A 332 -4.51 -39.36 -15.34
N LYS A 333 -5.50 -38.51 -15.59
CA LYS A 333 -6.46 -38.67 -16.69
C LYS A 333 -6.55 -37.40 -17.54
N PRO A 334 -6.77 -37.54 -18.86
CA PRO A 334 -7.24 -36.42 -19.67
C PRO A 334 -8.61 -35.94 -19.14
N LEU A 335 -8.88 -34.64 -19.30
CA LEU A 335 -10.15 -34.00 -18.94
C LEU A 335 -11.33 -34.68 -19.64
N SER A 336 -11.15 -35.11 -20.89
CA SER A 336 -12.16 -35.83 -21.66
C SER A 336 -12.44 -37.27 -21.19
N SER A 337 -11.74 -37.76 -20.15
CA SER A 337 -12.02 -39.06 -19.50
C SER A 337 -12.54 -38.92 -18.07
N VAL A 338 -12.83 -37.71 -17.61
CA VAL A 338 -13.39 -37.45 -16.28
C VAL A 338 -14.82 -37.97 -16.20
N ASP A 339 -15.13 -38.76 -15.18
CA ASP A 339 -16.47 -39.24 -14.87
C ASP A 339 -17.07 -38.57 -13.60
N ALA A 340 -18.29 -38.96 -13.24
CA ALA A 340 -18.98 -38.41 -12.06
C ALA A 340 -18.28 -38.75 -10.73
N THR A 341 -17.56 -39.87 -10.65
CA THR A 341 -16.80 -40.28 -9.46
C THR A 341 -15.57 -39.40 -9.30
N ASP A 342 -14.91 -39.05 -10.40
CA ASP A 342 -13.84 -38.06 -10.43
C ASP A 342 -14.31 -36.68 -10.01
N CYS A 343 -15.47 -36.23 -10.48
CA CYS A 343 -16.06 -34.97 -10.04
C CYS A 343 -16.35 -34.94 -8.52
N GLN A 344 -16.76 -36.07 -7.92
CA GLN A 344 -16.94 -36.19 -6.47
C GLN A 344 -15.59 -36.12 -5.72
N ALA A 345 -14.56 -36.77 -6.25
CA ALA A 345 -13.22 -36.70 -5.68
C ALA A 345 -12.64 -35.28 -5.75
N TYR A 346 -12.88 -34.54 -6.83
CA TYR A 346 -12.48 -33.14 -6.92
C TYR A 346 -13.19 -32.27 -5.87
N ARG A 347 -14.47 -32.52 -5.59
CA ARG A 347 -15.19 -31.87 -4.49
C ARG A 347 -14.50 -32.14 -3.15
N GLY A 348 -14.14 -33.39 -2.86
CA GLY A 348 -13.38 -33.75 -1.66
C GLY A 348 -12.02 -33.04 -1.59
N PHE A 349 -11.30 -32.98 -2.70
CA PHE A 349 -10.03 -32.25 -2.82
C PHE A 349 -10.18 -30.75 -2.53
N LEU A 350 -11.24 -30.09 -3.02
CA LEU A 350 -11.50 -28.68 -2.74
C LEU A 350 -11.87 -28.42 -1.26
N ALA A 351 -12.49 -29.38 -0.59
CA ALA A 351 -12.78 -29.30 0.83
C ALA A 351 -11.51 -29.38 1.69
N GLN A 352 -10.52 -30.15 1.24
CA GLN A 352 -9.24 -30.33 1.92
C GLN A 352 -8.08 -30.32 0.94
N VAL A 353 -7.66 -29.11 0.54
CA VAL A 353 -6.57 -28.92 -0.42
C VAL A 353 -5.24 -29.30 0.25
N PRO A 354 -4.43 -30.21 -0.32
CA PRO A 354 -3.13 -30.58 0.23
C PRO A 354 -2.16 -29.39 0.29
N GLU A 355 -1.25 -29.39 1.28
CA GLU A 355 -0.28 -28.30 1.47
C GLU A 355 0.61 -28.09 0.24
N ALA A 356 0.98 -29.16 -0.47
CA ALA A 356 1.77 -29.10 -1.69
C ALA A 356 1.12 -28.28 -2.83
N TRP A 357 -0.18 -27.98 -2.74
CA TRP A 357 -0.95 -27.17 -3.70
C TRP A 357 -1.21 -25.74 -3.21
N ILE A 358 -0.69 -25.38 -2.02
CA ILE A 358 -0.90 -24.09 -1.37
C ILE A 358 0.43 -23.31 -1.34
N GLN A 359 0.41 -22.08 -1.85
CA GLN A 359 1.54 -21.17 -1.73
C GLN A 359 1.50 -20.46 -0.36
N ARG A 360 2.65 -20.40 0.33
CA ARG A 360 2.79 -19.73 1.64
C ARG A 360 2.84 -18.19 1.54
N ALA A 361 3.23 -17.67 0.38
CA ALA A 361 3.27 -16.24 0.07
C ALA A 361 2.70 -15.98 -1.33
N THR A 362 2.31 -14.73 -1.63
CA THR A 362 1.87 -14.37 -2.99
C THR A 362 3.07 -14.33 -3.92
N LEU A 363 3.18 -15.34 -4.79
CA LEU A 363 4.28 -15.47 -5.76
C LEU A 363 3.83 -15.06 -7.18
N PRO A 364 4.76 -14.55 -8.01
CA PRO A 364 4.57 -14.47 -9.45
C PRO A 364 4.16 -15.82 -10.07
N ARG A 365 3.52 -15.81 -11.23
CA ARG A 365 3.03 -17.06 -11.88
C ARG A 365 4.16 -17.86 -12.51
N ASP A 366 5.21 -17.17 -12.94
CA ASP A 366 6.46 -17.67 -13.49
C ASP A 366 7.44 -18.19 -12.42
N ASP A 367 7.13 -17.98 -11.13
CA ASP A 367 7.92 -18.52 -10.03
C ASP A 367 7.84 -20.06 -9.97
N PRO A 368 8.96 -20.80 -9.90
CA PRO A 368 8.95 -22.27 -9.79
C PRO A 368 8.21 -22.82 -8.57
N SER A 369 8.12 -22.04 -7.49
CA SER A 369 7.41 -22.38 -6.26
C SER A 369 5.92 -22.00 -6.31
N TRP A 370 5.43 -21.45 -7.42
CA TRP A 370 4.03 -21.10 -7.58
C TRP A 370 3.13 -22.31 -7.35
N ARG A 371 2.01 -22.08 -6.67
CA ARG A 371 0.94 -23.06 -6.46
C ARG A 371 -0.44 -22.44 -6.66
N PRO A 372 -1.42 -23.21 -7.16
CA PRO A 372 -2.73 -22.66 -7.58
C PRO A 372 -3.65 -22.24 -6.43
N PHE A 373 -3.38 -22.61 -5.18
CA PHE A 373 -4.14 -22.20 -4.00
C PHE A 373 -3.32 -21.30 -3.08
N ARG A 374 -4.02 -20.45 -2.31
CA ARG A 374 -3.43 -19.53 -1.30
C ARG A 374 -3.81 -19.89 0.14
N GLY A 375 -4.46 -21.04 0.30
CA GLY A 375 -5.02 -21.52 1.55
C GLY A 375 -6.29 -22.34 1.31
N PRO A 376 -6.86 -22.91 2.39
CA PRO A 376 -8.13 -23.62 2.34
C PRO A 376 -9.27 -22.76 1.78
N LEU A 377 -10.19 -23.38 1.02
CA LEU A 377 -11.32 -22.68 0.44
C LEU A 377 -12.54 -22.66 1.37
N LYS A 378 -13.20 -21.51 1.47
CA LYS A 378 -14.51 -21.40 2.12
C LYS A 378 -15.58 -22.17 1.32
N PRO A 379 -16.66 -22.66 1.96
CA PRO A 379 -17.73 -23.41 1.27
C PRO A 379 -18.31 -22.69 0.04
N SER A 380 -18.49 -21.37 0.11
CA SER A 380 -18.96 -20.57 -1.02
C SER A 380 -17.97 -20.51 -2.19
N SER A 381 -16.66 -20.50 -1.91
CA SER A 381 -15.61 -20.56 -2.93
C SER A 381 -15.50 -21.96 -3.56
N GLN A 382 -15.69 -23.02 -2.77
CA GLN A 382 -15.77 -24.39 -3.29
C GLN A 382 -16.97 -24.54 -4.24
N ARG A 383 -18.15 -24.05 -3.84
CA ARG A 383 -19.34 -24.02 -4.71
C ARG A 383 -19.07 -23.28 -6.01
N TYR A 384 -18.46 -22.10 -5.94
CA TYR A 384 -18.13 -21.32 -7.13
C TYR A 384 -17.19 -22.08 -8.08
N ALA A 385 -16.13 -22.70 -7.57
CA ALA A 385 -15.22 -23.50 -8.39
C ALA A 385 -15.96 -24.65 -9.10
N LEU A 386 -16.83 -25.38 -8.41
CA LEU A 386 -17.63 -26.45 -9.00
C LEU A 386 -18.61 -25.93 -10.07
N VAL A 387 -19.22 -24.76 -9.86
CA VAL A 387 -20.09 -24.13 -10.86
C VAL A 387 -19.31 -23.79 -12.12
N VAL A 388 -18.12 -23.19 -12.00
CA VAL A 388 -17.28 -22.88 -13.16
C VAL A 388 -16.90 -24.15 -13.93
N VAL A 389 -16.48 -25.20 -13.23
CA VAL A 389 -16.13 -26.48 -13.88
C VAL A 389 -17.34 -27.10 -14.56
N GLN A 390 -18.53 -27.02 -13.96
CA GLN A 390 -19.77 -27.45 -14.63
C GLN A 390 -20.02 -26.66 -15.92
N THR A 391 -19.88 -25.33 -15.88
CA THR A 391 -20.06 -24.47 -17.06
C THR A 391 -19.03 -24.77 -18.15
N LEU A 392 -17.79 -25.11 -17.78
CA LEU A 392 -16.78 -25.60 -18.73
C LEU A 392 -17.27 -26.86 -19.45
N PHE A 393 -17.70 -27.90 -18.71
CA PHE A 393 -18.18 -29.14 -19.32
C PHE A 393 -19.45 -28.94 -20.15
N ASP A 394 -20.36 -28.04 -19.74
CA ASP A 394 -21.51 -27.67 -20.56
C ASP A 394 -21.05 -27.05 -21.88
N GLY A 395 -20.13 -26.07 -21.85
CA GLY A 395 -19.61 -25.44 -23.06
C GLY A 395 -18.84 -26.39 -23.99
N LEU A 396 -18.05 -27.32 -23.43
CA LEU A 396 -17.34 -28.33 -24.22
C LEU A 396 -18.32 -29.35 -24.84
N ARG A 397 -19.39 -29.72 -24.15
CA ARG A 397 -20.46 -30.56 -24.72
C ARG A 397 -21.21 -29.84 -25.82
N ASP A 398 -21.63 -28.60 -25.57
CA ASP A 398 -22.41 -27.80 -26.52
C ASP A 398 -21.60 -27.48 -27.80
N ALA A 399 -20.28 -27.43 -27.69
CA ALA A 399 -19.36 -27.32 -28.83
C ALA A 399 -19.07 -28.67 -29.53
N ASN A 400 -19.72 -29.76 -29.13
CA ASN A 400 -19.50 -31.12 -29.61
C ASN A 400 -18.06 -31.64 -29.38
N TYR A 401 -17.34 -31.11 -28.39
CA TYR A 401 -16.03 -31.65 -27.98
C TYR A 401 -16.19 -32.85 -27.03
N LEU A 402 -17.18 -32.81 -26.13
CA LEU A 402 -17.51 -33.91 -25.21
C LEU A 402 -18.93 -34.43 -25.44
N LEU A 403 -19.13 -35.73 -25.19
CA LEU A 403 -20.44 -36.36 -25.30
C LEU A 403 -21.35 -36.13 -24.08
N ALA A 404 -20.77 -35.84 -22.91
CA ALA A 404 -21.52 -35.71 -21.66
C ALA A 404 -20.87 -34.73 -20.67
N ASN A 405 -21.67 -34.22 -19.72
CA ASN A 405 -21.20 -33.41 -18.60
C ASN A 405 -21.19 -34.24 -17.28
N PRO A 406 -20.02 -34.67 -16.78
CA PRO A 406 -19.92 -35.46 -15.55
C PRO A 406 -20.25 -34.69 -14.27
N MET A 407 -20.20 -33.35 -14.29
CA MET A 407 -20.47 -32.48 -13.13
C MET A 407 -21.97 -32.30 -12.82
N ALA A 408 -22.86 -32.64 -13.76
CA ALA A 408 -24.30 -32.42 -13.63
C ALA A 408 -24.92 -33.10 -12.40
N SER A 409 -24.44 -34.28 -12.03
CA SER A 409 -24.93 -35.07 -10.89
C SER A 409 -24.30 -34.65 -9.55
N VAL A 410 -23.06 -34.15 -9.56
CA VAL A 410 -22.28 -33.83 -8.36
C VAL A 410 -22.76 -32.55 -7.68
N ARG A 411 -23.20 -31.53 -8.44
CA ARG A 411 -23.73 -30.29 -7.86
C ARG A 411 -25.01 -30.53 -7.07
N LYS A 412 -25.96 -31.31 -7.61
CA LYS A 412 -27.26 -31.57 -6.98
C LYS A 412 -27.09 -32.25 -5.60
N LYS A 413 -26.09 -33.11 -5.45
CA LYS A 413 -25.79 -33.85 -4.21
C LYS A 413 -24.88 -33.09 -3.22
N ALA A 414 -24.39 -31.90 -3.56
CA ALA A 414 -23.37 -31.23 -2.75
C ALA A 414 -23.89 -30.57 -1.47
N GLN A 415 -25.20 -30.33 -1.32
CA GLN A 415 -25.82 -29.63 -0.17
C GLN A 415 -25.04 -28.37 0.29
N LEU A 416 -24.26 -27.75 -0.60
CA LEU A 416 -23.47 -26.57 -0.25
C LEU A 416 -24.43 -25.40 -0.07
N PRO A 417 -24.34 -24.63 1.04
CA PRO A 417 -25.26 -23.55 1.33
C PRO A 417 -25.39 -22.64 0.12
N GLU A 418 -26.63 -22.29 -0.23
CA GLU A 418 -26.82 -21.21 -1.19
C GLU A 418 -26.27 -19.92 -0.59
N PRO A 419 -25.60 -19.07 -1.39
CA PRO A 419 -25.16 -17.78 -0.90
C PRO A 419 -26.40 -16.93 -0.55
N ALA A 420 -26.81 -16.98 0.72
CA ALA A 420 -27.84 -16.10 1.24
C ALA A 420 -27.29 -14.67 1.26
N MET A 421 -28.09 -13.72 0.77
CA MET A 421 -27.76 -12.31 0.89
C MET A 421 -27.91 -11.90 2.36
N ASP A 422 -26.80 -11.50 2.98
CA ASP A 422 -26.76 -11.11 4.38
C ASP A 422 -27.23 -9.65 4.52
N ILE A 423 -28.53 -9.46 4.71
CA ILE A 423 -29.17 -8.13 4.84
C ILE A 423 -28.66 -7.38 6.08
N GLY A 424 -28.11 -8.10 7.06
CA GLY A 424 -27.43 -7.53 8.22
C GLY A 424 -26.21 -6.68 7.86
N ARG A 425 -25.71 -6.79 6.62
CA ARG A 425 -24.62 -5.97 6.08
C ARG A 425 -25.08 -4.62 5.56
N SER A 426 -25.84 -3.91 6.36
CA SER A 426 -26.32 -2.54 6.11
C SER A 426 -26.21 -1.72 7.38
N PHE A 427 -26.05 -0.41 7.25
CA PHE A 427 -26.13 0.49 8.39
C PHE A 427 -27.60 0.75 8.75
N ASP A 428 -27.88 0.81 10.04
CA ASP A 428 -29.10 1.48 10.53
C ASP A 428 -28.90 3.00 10.61
N GLU A 429 -29.94 3.71 11.06
CA GLU A 429 -29.95 5.16 11.13
C GLU A 429 -28.92 5.72 12.13
N ALA A 430 -28.75 5.07 13.30
CA ALA A 430 -27.80 5.49 14.32
C ALA A 430 -26.34 5.25 13.85
N GLU A 431 -26.06 4.08 13.28
CA GLU A 431 -24.76 3.77 12.69
C GLU A 431 -24.42 4.74 11.55
N TRP A 432 -25.38 5.07 10.68
CA TRP A 432 -25.18 5.99 9.57
C TRP A 432 -24.95 7.43 10.04
N ALA A 433 -25.73 7.91 11.00
CA ALA A 433 -25.55 9.22 11.62
C ALA A 433 -24.16 9.35 12.27
N PHE A 434 -23.69 8.30 12.97
CA PHE A 434 -22.34 8.26 13.52
C PHE A 434 -21.27 8.33 12.42
N VAL A 435 -21.40 7.55 11.35
CA VAL A 435 -20.45 7.54 10.22
C VAL A 435 -20.32 8.94 9.61
N MET A 436 -21.44 9.61 9.34
CA MET A 436 -21.45 10.95 8.75
C MET A 436 -20.92 12.00 9.73
N GLY A 437 -21.33 11.95 11.01
CA GLY A 437 -20.86 12.88 12.04
C GLY A 437 -19.36 12.73 12.38
N GLN A 438 -18.76 11.56 12.19
CA GLN A 438 -17.30 11.41 12.26
C GLN A 438 -16.61 12.05 11.05
N LEU A 439 -17.17 11.87 9.85
CA LEU A 439 -16.63 12.49 8.64
C LEU A 439 -16.66 14.02 8.73
N ASP A 440 -17.74 14.59 9.24
CA ASP A 440 -17.90 16.04 9.40
C ASP A 440 -16.88 16.61 10.39
N ARG A 441 -16.67 15.94 11.53
CA ARG A 441 -15.63 16.31 12.51
C ARG A 441 -14.23 16.28 11.89
N GLU A 442 -13.89 15.20 11.20
CA GLU A 442 -12.57 15.07 10.58
C GLU A 442 -12.30 16.12 9.50
N GLU A 443 -13.33 16.49 8.72
CA GLU A 443 -13.22 17.56 7.76
C GLU A 443 -13.08 18.93 8.43
N ALA A 444 -13.90 19.22 9.45
CA ALA A 444 -13.82 20.47 10.20
C ALA A 444 -12.44 20.63 10.84
N ASP A 445 -11.92 19.58 11.46
CA ASP A 445 -10.57 19.56 12.01
C ASP A 445 -9.51 19.76 10.92
N ALA A 446 -9.68 19.17 9.73
CA ALA A 446 -8.76 19.34 8.61
C ALA A 446 -8.77 20.77 8.04
N LEU A 447 -9.92 21.45 8.09
CA LEU A 447 -10.07 22.85 7.70
C LEU A 447 -9.46 23.78 8.76
N ALA A 448 -9.76 23.55 10.05
CA ALA A 448 -9.24 24.34 11.17
C ALA A 448 -7.71 24.29 11.26
N ARG A 449 -7.12 23.12 10.99
CA ARG A 449 -5.67 22.94 10.89
C ARG A 449 -5.02 23.67 9.71
N GLY A 450 -5.81 24.10 8.72
CA GLY A 450 -5.34 24.80 7.53
C GLY A 450 -4.17 24.10 6.81
N ASP A 451 -3.28 24.90 6.23
CA ASP A 451 -1.97 24.44 5.74
C ASP A 451 -0.94 24.20 6.86
N ARG A 452 -1.29 24.53 8.12
CA ARG A 452 -0.35 24.58 9.25
C ARG A 452 -0.05 23.22 9.89
N VAL A 453 -0.77 22.15 9.53
CA VAL A 453 -0.40 20.79 9.99
C VAL A 453 0.52 20.07 9.02
N SER A 454 1.81 20.20 9.35
CA SER A 454 2.83 19.18 9.48
C SER A 454 2.62 17.86 8.75
N ALA A 455 3.59 17.58 7.87
CA ALA A 455 3.88 16.30 7.24
C ALA A 455 4.03 15.08 8.19
N ARG A 456 3.78 15.21 9.51
CA ARG A 456 4.07 14.18 10.53
C ARG A 456 2.90 13.26 10.92
N LEU A 457 1.64 13.62 10.73
CA LEU A 457 0.51 12.69 11.05
C LEU A 457 -0.32 12.26 9.84
N THR A 458 0.01 12.79 8.66
CA THR A 458 -0.40 12.21 7.40
C THR A 458 0.81 12.14 6.48
N GLU A 459 1.40 10.95 6.30
CA GLU A 459 2.13 10.55 5.07
C GLU A 459 1.22 10.64 3.82
N SER A 460 0.17 11.46 3.85
CA SER A 460 -1.08 11.29 3.11
C SER A 460 -1.65 12.58 2.53
N ARG A 461 -1.21 13.77 2.96
CA ARG A 461 -1.59 15.02 2.28
C ARG A 461 -0.58 15.33 1.19
N TRP A 462 -1.06 15.39 -0.06
CA TRP A 462 -0.23 15.74 -1.20
C TRP A 462 0.02 17.26 -1.23
N PRO A 463 1.26 17.75 -1.45
CA PRO A 463 1.53 19.19 -1.56
C PRO A 463 0.63 19.86 -2.60
N GLY A 464 -0.08 20.91 -2.21
CA GLY A 464 -1.01 21.66 -3.07
C GLY A 464 -2.44 21.11 -3.12
N ALA A 465 -2.77 20.01 -2.42
CA ALA A 465 -4.16 19.57 -2.30
C ALA A 465 -4.94 20.51 -1.34
N PRO A 466 -6.12 21.02 -1.73
CA PRO A 466 -6.93 21.85 -0.85
C PRO A 466 -7.24 21.17 0.48
N ALA A 467 -7.30 21.95 1.56
CA ALA A 467 -7.66 21.43 2.88
C ALA A 467 -9.05 20.77 2.83
N GLY A 468 -9.19 19.60 3.46
CA GLY A 468 -10.44 18.82 3.47
C GLY A 468 -10.78 18.06 2.18
N ALA A 469 -10.05 18.23 1.07
CA ALA A 469 -10.39 17.62 -0.22
C ALA A 469 -10.56 16.09 -0.17
N GLU A 470 -9.76 15.39 0.63
CA GLU A 470 -9.90 13.95 0.80
C GLU A 470 -11.16 13.52 1.55
N HIS A 471 -11.61 14.32 2.52
CA HIS A 471 -12.85 14.10 3.26
C HIS A 471 -14.06 14.41 2.37
N ARG A 472 -14.02 15.49 1.58
CA ARG A 472 -15.07 15.77 0.58
C ARG A 472 -15.19 14.68 -0.48
N ARG A 473 -14.06 14.17 -0.99
CA ARG A 473 -14.07 12.99 -1.87
C ARG A 473 -14.71 11.78 -1.19
N LEU A 474 -14.39 11.54 0.08
CA LEU A 474 -14.98 10.44 0.84
C LEU A 474 -16.49 10.65 1.01
N ARG A 475 -16.94 11.87 1.31
CA ARG A 475 -18.37 12.24 1.38
C ARG A 475 -19.06 11.96 0.05
N LEU A 476 -18.48 12.40 -1.06
CA LEU A 476 -18.99 12.12 -2.40
C LEU A 476 -19.13 10.61 -2.64
N VAL A 477 -18.11 9.82 -2.30
CA VAL A 477 -18.14 8.36 -2.48
C VAL A 477 -19.22 7.70 -1.61
N LEU A 478 -19.38 8.14 -0.35
CA LEU A 478 -20.40 7.64 0.56
C LEU A 478 -21.81 8.00 0.06
N ALA A 479 -22.02 9.26 -0.33
CA ALA A 479 -23.27 9.76 -0.88
C ALA A 479 -23.66 8.98 -2.13
N LEU A 480 -22.77 8.90 -3.13
CA LEU A 480 -23.02 8.12 -4.35
C LEU A 480 -23.40 6.67 -4.04
N LEU A 481 -22.64 5.96 -3.20
CA LEU A 481 -22.93 4.55 -2.92
C LEU A 481 -24.25 4.34 -2.15
N CYS A 482 -24.65 5.28 -1.30
CA CYS A 482 -25.85 5.18 -0.47
C CYS A 482 -27.10 5.78 -1.09
N SER A 483 -27.00 6.65 -2.09
CA SER A 483 -28.16 7.23 -2.78
C SER A 483 -28.48 6.59 -4.13
N THR A 484 -27.49 5.99 -4.79
CA THR A 484 -27.66 5.41 -6.15
C THR A 484 -27.63 3.88 -6.15
N GLY A 485 -27.10 3.28 -5.09
CA GLY A 485 -26.84 1.85 -5.02
C GLY A 485 -25.84 1.33 -6.06
N LEU A 486 -25.04 2.17 -6.73
CA LEU A 486 -24.08 1.73 -7.75
C LEU A 486 -23.08 0.67 -7.21
N ARG A 487 -22.65 -0.25 -8.09
CA ARG A 487 -21.55 -1.17 -7.76
C ARG A 487 -20.22 -0.42 -7.83
N LEU A 488 -19.23 -0.87 -7.05
CA LEU A 488 -17.87 -0.33 -7.10
C LEU A 488 -17.28 -0.23 -8.52
N ALA A 489 -17.47 -1.28 -9.33
CA ALA A 489 -16.97 -1.28 -10.71
C ALA A 489 -17.71 -0.29 -11.62
N GLU A 490 -19.00 -0.05 -11.37
CA GLU A 490 -19.80 0.93 -12.11
C GLU A 490 -19.34 2.34 -11.72
N LEU A 491 -19.26 2.63 -10.42
CA LEU A 491 -18.82 3.92 -9.89
C LEU A 491 -17.45 4.36 -10.45
N VAL A 492 -16.47 3.45 -10.47
CA VAL A 492 -15.11 3.76 -10.94
C VAL A 492 -15.03 3.95 -12.45
N ALA A 493 -15.95 3.34 -13.21
CA ALA A 493 -15.99 3.46 -14.66
C ALA A 493 -16.83 4.65 -15.15
N THR A 494 -17.60 5.30 -14.28
CA THR A 494 -18.54 6.36 -14.66
C THR A 494 -17.85 7.72 -14.78
N THR A 495 -18.14 8.43 -15.86
CA THR A 495 -17.64 9.78 -16.15
C THR A 495 -18.79 10.78 -16.20
N THR A 496 -18.47 12.08 -16.26
CA THR A 496 -19.46 13.17 -16.40
C THR A 496 -20.31 13.05 -17.66
N ALA A 497 -19.78 12.43 -18.73
CA ALA A 497 -20.56 12.17 -19.95
C ALA A 497 -21.74 11.20 -19.74
N ALA A 498 -21.77 10.47 -18.63
CA ALA A 498 -22.89 9.61 -18.28
C ALA A 498 -24.02 10.35 -17.54
N ILE A 499 -23.82 11.63 -17.21
CA ILE A 499 -24.80 12.45 -16.48
C ILE A 499 -25.55 13.31 -17.49
N GLU A 500 -26.87 13.23 -17.48
CA GLU A 500 -27.76 14.00 -18.35
C GLU A 500 -28.87 14.65 -17.51
N SER A 501 -29.35 15.81 -17.96
CA SER A 501 -30.52 16.47 -17.39
C SER A 501 -31.74 16.06 -18.20
N VAL A 502 -32.75 15.49 -17.55
CA VAL A 502 -33.98 14.99 -18.18
C VAL A 502 -35.17 15.70 -17.56
N ARG A 503 -36.15 16.05 -18.39
CA ARG A 503 -37.42 16.60 -17.89
C ARG A 503 -38.26 15.48 -17.28
N VAL A 504 -38.86 15.76 -16.13
CA VAL A 504 -39.75 14.82 -15.45
C VAL A 504 -41.18 15.15 -15.84
N ASP A 505 -41.86 14.20 -16.49
CA ASP A 505 -43.23 14.39 -16.92
C ASP A 505 -44.16 14.56 -15.71
N GLY A 506 -44.97 15.63 -15.72
CA GLY A 506 -45.96 15.91 -14.67
C GLY A 506 -45.42 16.73 -13.48
N GLU A 507 -44.13 17.02 -13.43
CA GLU A 507 -43.52 17.87 -12.40
C GLU A 507 -43.34 19.32 -12.88
N VAL A 508 -43.42 20.28 -11.96
CA VAL A 508 -43.32 21.72 -12.25
C VAL A 508 -42.29 22.38 -11.32
N GLY A 509 -41.68 23.48 -11.78
CA GLY A 509 -40.68 24.22 -11.00
C GLY A 509 -39.38 23.44 -10.89
N ASP A 510 -38.76 23.44 -9.70
CA ASP A 510 -37.46 22.80 -9.45
C ASP A 510 -37.49 21.27 -9.65
N LEU A 511 -38.67 20.65 -9.58
CA LEU A 511 -38.86 19.21 -9.81
C LEU A 511 -39.03 18.85 -11.30
N ALA A 512 -39.21 19.85 -12.18
CA ALA A 512 -39.43 19.61 -13.62
C ALA A 512 -38.20 19.04 -14.33
N THR A 513 -37.01 19.13 -13.72
CA THR A 513 -35.77 18.59 -14.26
C THR A 513 -35.07 17.72 -13.24
N ALA A 514 -34.66 16.51 -13.64
CA ALA A 514 -33.86 15.62 -12.83
C ALA A 514 -32.50 15.35 -13.50
N ARG A 515 -31.45 15.24 -12.69
CA ARG A 515 -30.14 14.75 -13.13
C ARG A 515 -30.15 13.24 -13.04
N ILE A 516 -29.85 12.54 -14.14
CA ILE A 516 -29.74 11.09 -14.14
C ILE A 516 -28.35 10.66 -14.58
N VAL A 517 -27.87 9.55 -14.01
CA VAL A 517 -26.64 8.90 -14.42
C VAL A 517 -26.95 7.57 -15.10
N THR A 518 -26.47 7.42 -16.34
CA THR A 518 -26.60 6.18 -17.12
C THR A 518 -25.38 5.29 -16.89
N VAL A 519 -25.58 4.13 -16.28
CA VAL A 519 -24.49 3.18 -15.99
C VAL A 519 -24.60 1.88 -16.77
N LEU A 520 -23.45 1.33 -17.16
CA LEU A 520 -23.35 0.04 -17.82
C LEU A 520 -23.08 -1.07 -16.80
N GLY A 521 -24.11 -1.87 -16.51
CA GLY A 521 -24.05 -2.97 -15.56
C GLY A 521 -23.54 -4.29 -16.14
N LYS A 522 -23.65 -5.35 -15.33
CA LYS A 522 -23.30 -6.73 -15.73
C LYS A 522 -24.09 -7.15 -16.98
N GLY A 523 -23.39 -7.72 -17.97
CA GLY A 523 -23.99 -8.12 -19.25
C GLY A 523 -24.28 -6.96 -20.20
N ARG A 524 -23.57 -5.82 -20.05
CA ARG A 524 -23.73 -4.60 -20.85
C ARG A 524 -25.15 -4.01 -20.82
N LYS A 525 -25.92 -4.30 -19.78
CA LYS A 525 -27.26 -3.73 -19.57
C LYS A 525 -27.14 -2.32 -19.03
N ARG A 526 -27.76 -1.36 -19.71
CA ARG A 526 -27.84 0.03 -19.24
C ARG A 526 -28.95 0.17 -18.20
N ARG A 527 -28.74 1.02 -17.21
CA ARG A 527 -29.79 1.52 -16.33
C ARG A 527 -29.51 2.97 -15.97
N GLN A 528 -30.59 3.71 -15.74
CA GLN A 528 -30.56 5.10 -15.31
C GLN A 528 -30.86 5.16 -13.81
N VAL A 529 -30.13 6.01 -13.10
CA VAL A 529 -30.34 6.25 -11.67
C VAL A 529 -30.36 7.76 -11.46
N PRO A 530 -31.37 8.31 -10.76
CA PRO A 530 -31.39 9.74 -10.44
C PRO A 530 -30.25 10.10 -9.48
N LEU A 531 -29.73 11.31 -9.64
CA LEU A 531 -28.78 11.96 -8.74
C LEU A 531 -29.47 13.16 -8.09
N GLY A 532 -29.39 13.26 -6.76
CA GLY A 532 -29.82 14.45 -6.05
C GLY A 532 -28.87 15.63 -6.32
N ASP A 533 -29.39 16.85 -6.21
CA ASP A 533 -28.60 18.07 -6.43
C ASP A 533 -27.45 18.21 -5.42
N ASP A 534 -27.64 17.68 -4.21
CA ASP A 534 -26.60 17.55 -3.18
C ASP A 534 -25.41 16.72 -3.67
N VAL A 535 -25.68 15.61 -4.36
CA VAL A 535 -24.65 14.73 -4.94
C VAL A 535 -23.95 15.43 -6.09
N ILE A 536 -24.69 16.15 -6.95
CA ILE A 536 -24.11 16.93 -8.06
C ILE A 536 -23.18 18.02 -7.51
N ALA A 537 -23.60 18.75 -6.49
CA ALA A 537 -22.76 19.75 -5.83
C ALA A 537 -21.47 19.14 -5.24
N LEU A 538 -21.55 17.92 -4.69
CA LEU A 538 -20.37 17.19 -4.22
C LEU A 538 -19.44 16.75 -5.36
N ILE A 539 -19.98 16.38 -6.53
CA ILE A 539 -19.18 16.08 -7.74
C ILE A 539 -18.42 17.33 -8.17
N ASP A 540 -19.12 18.46 -8.30
CA ASP A 540 -18.52 19.72 -8.72
C ASP A 540 -17.44 20.19 -7.73
N GLN A 541 -17.71 20.09 -6.44
CA GLN A 541 -16.73 20.42 -5.40
C GLN A 541 -15.49 19.52 -5.47
N HIS A 542 -15.68 18.22 -5.65
CA HIS A 542 -14.58 17.27 -5.81
C HIS A 542 -13.77 17.51 -7.09
N HIS A 543 -14.41 17.90 -8.18
CA HIS A 543 -13.73 18.27 -9.43
C HIS A 543 -12.93 19.55 -9.30
N ARG A 544 -13.42 20.56 -8.57
CA ARG A 544 -12.63 21.74 -8.21
C ARG A 544 -11.37 21.35 -7.42
N ASP A 545 -11.52 20.50 -6.39
CA ASP A 545 -10.39 20.02 -5.60
C ASP A 545 -9.37 19.24 -6.45
N ALA A 546 -9.85 18.42 -7.38
CA ALA A 546 -8.99 17.63 -8.26
C ALA A 546 -8.32 18.48 -9.36
N ALA A 547 -8.99 19.52 -9.86
CA ALA A 547 -8.46 20.46 -10.85
C ALA A 547 -7.34 21.33 -10.27
N ALA A 548 -7.42 21.69 -8.99
CA ALA A 548 -6.35 22.39 -8.27
C ALA A 548 -5.01 21.62 -8.27
N LEU A 549 -5.06 20.29 -8.45
CA LEU A 549 -3.89 19.42 -8.52
C LEU A 549 -3.38 19.18 -9.95
N GLY A 550 -4.12 19.62 -10.97
CA GLY A 550 -3.80 19.45 -12.38
C GLY A 550 -5.03 19.17 -13.24
N ALA A 551 -4.87 19.28 -14.56
CA ALA A 551 -5.96 19.12 -15.52
C ALA A 551 -6.70 17.77 -15.41
N LEU A 552 -8.02 17.81 -15.55
CA LEU A 552 -8.89 16.64 -15.63
C LEU A 552 -9.11 16.25 -17.10
N PRO A 553 -9.19 14.95 -17.42
CA PRO A 553 -9.55 14.50 -18.76
C PRO A 553 -10.99 14.88 -19.07
N GLN A 554 -11.32 14.98 -20.36
CA GLN A 554 -12.70 15.17 -20.84
C GLN A 554 -13.14 13.93 -21.63
N PRO A 555 -14.23 13.24 -21.22
CA PRO A 555 -15.02 13.51 -20.01
C PRO A 555 -14.30 13.11 -18.72
N ALA A 556 -14.55 13.86 -17.65
CA ALA A 556 -13.89 13.63 -16.35
C ALA A 556 -14.53 12.43 -15.61
N PRO A 557 -13.75 11.60 -14.89
CA PRO A 557 -14.31 10.59 -14.01
C PRO A 557 -15.08 11.26 -12.87
N ILE A 558 -16.21 10.67 -12.44
CA ILE A 558 -17.01 11.23 -11.33
C ILE A 558 -16.19 11.26 -10.03
N VAL A 559 -15.33 10.26 -9.81
CA VAL A 559 -14.41 10.21 -8.65
C VAL A 559 -12.95 10.23 -9.10
N CYS A 560 -12.35 11.42 -9.04
CA CYS A 560 -10.93 11.66 -9.33
C CYS A 560 -9.94 11.25 -8.21
N THR A 561 -8.70 10.97 -8.61
CA THR A 561 -7.53 10.86 -7.71
C THR A 561 -7.08 12.23 -7.22
N LEU A 562 -6.80 12.33 -5.93
CA LEU A 562 -6.23 13.53 -5.28
C LEU A 562 -4.77 13.35 -4.84
N ARG A 563 -4.12 12.27 -5.33
CA ARG A 563 -2.72 11.95 -5.02
C ARG A 563 -2.03 11.47 -6.29
N ARG A 564 -0.72 11.72 -6.42
CA ARG A 564 0.10 11.00 -7.39
C ARG A 564 0.15 9.53 -7.02
N GLY A 565 0.35 8.66 -8.02
CA GLY A 565 0.60 7.25 -7.76
C GLY A 565 1.86 7.09 -6.90
N VAL A 566 2.03 5.94 -6.26
CA VAL A 566 3.33 5.61 -5.65
C VAL A 566 4.31 5.30 -6.79
N GLY A 567 5.55 5.78 -6.70
CA GLY A 567 6.60 5.42 -7.65
C GLY A 567 6.69 3.89 -7.77
N ARG A 568 6.90 3.39 -8.99
CA ARG A 568 6.92 1.95 -9.28
C ARG A 568 8.30 1.54 -9.75
N TRP A 569 8.82 0.47 -9.16
CA TRP A 569 10.01 -0.18 -9.69
C TRP A 569 9.63 -0.88 -10.99
N ALA A 570 10.29 -0.51 -12.07
CA ALA A 570 10.12 -1.07 -13.41
C ALA A 570 11.50 -1.36 -14.01
N ASP A 571 11.53 -2.06 -15.15
CA ASP A 571 12.78 -2.34 -15.86
C ASP A 571 13.48 -1.02 -16.20
N ALA A 572 14.79 -0.98 -15.96
CA ALA A 572 15.59 0.17 -16.32
C ALA A 572 15.71 0.26 -17.85
N ASP A 573 15.59 1.46 -18.41
CA ASP A 573 15.71 1.70 -19.85
C ASP A 573 17.09 1.25 -20.41
N THR A 574 18.10 1.18 -19.54
CA THR A 574 19.46 0.72 -19.87
C THR A 574 19.64 -0.80 -19.88
N GLY A 575 18.58 -1.58 -19.65
CA GLY A 575 18.59 -3.05 -19.74
C GLY A 575 19.25 -3.78 -18.55
N ALA A 576 19.84 -3.07 -17.59
CA ALA A 576 20.44 -3.64 -16.39
C ALA A 576 19.64 -3.26 -15.13
N GLY A 577 18.85 -4.20 -14.61
CA GLY A 577 18.15 -4.07 -13.32
C GLY A 577 16.82 -3.32 -13.39
N VAL A 578 16.40 -2.78 -12.23
CA VAL A 578 15.14 -2.04 -12.10
C VAL A 578 15.39 -0.63 -11.57
N ALA A 579 14.66 0.34 -12.12
CA ALA A 579 14.68 1.73 -11.72
C ALA A 579 13.34 2.11 -11.07
N LEU A 580 13.39 3.01 -10.08
CA LEU A 580 12.19 3.59 -9.50
C LEU A 580 11.65 4.65 -10.46
N GLN A 581 10.55 4.37 -11.15
CA GLN A 581 9.84 5.38 -11.90
C GLN A 581 9.15 6.36 -10.94
N PRO A 582 9.28 7.68 -11.16
CA PRO A 582 8.74 8.68 -10.27
C PRO A 582 7.21 8.61 -10.19
N ALA A 583 6.68 9.03 -9.05
CA ALA A 583 5.25 9.17 -8.80
C ALA A 583 4.63 10.23 -9.72
N MET A 584 3.86 9.80 -10.73
CA MET A 584 3.10 10.69 -11.61
C MET A 584 1.60 10.69 -11.29
N LEU A 585 0.90 11.78 -11.63
CA LEU A 585 -0.56 11.76 -11.71
C LEU A 585 -0.96 10.79 -12.82
N SER A 586 -1.91 9.91 -12.55
CA SER A 586 -2.38 9.01 -13.60
C SER A 586 -3.14 9.80 -14.67
N ALA A 587 -2.83 9.58 -15.94
CA ALA A 587 -3.44 10.30 -17.06
C ALA A 587 -4.97 10.22 -17.05
N HIS A 588 -5.54 9.06 -16.72
CA HIS A 588 -6.99 8.86 -16.65
C HIS A 588 -7.67 9.56 -15.45
N ARG A 589 -6.89 10.05 -14.47
CA ARG A 589 -7.32 10.67 -13.20
C ARG A 589 -8.39 9.93 -12.38
N ALA A 590 -8.87 8.75 -12.77
CA ALA A 590 -9.90 7.98 -12.06
C ALA A 590 -9.36 7.27 -10.82
N LEU A 591 -10.09 7.32 -9.71
CA LEU A 591 -9.76 6.54 -8.52
C LEU A 591 -10.09 5.06 -8.74
N GLY A 592 -9.07 4.22 -8.93
CA GLY A 592 -9.27 2.79 -9.18
C GLY A 592 -10.00 2.04 -8.05
N ALA A 593 -10.69 0.94 -8.38
CA ALA A 593 -11.54 0.17 -7.47
C ALA A 593 -10.84 -0.27 -6.18
N ASN A 594 -9.60 -0.77 -6.27
CA ASN A 594 -8.81 -1.16 -5.10
C ASN A 594 -8.39 0.05 -4.24
N GLY A 595 -8.22 1.22 -4.84
CA GLY A 595 -7.92 2.46 -4.14
C GLY A 595 -9.13 2.91 -3.33
N LEU A 596 -10.28 3.02 -4.00
CA LEU A 596 -11.55 3.40 -3.38
C LEU A 596 -11.94 2.43 -2.25
N TYR A 597 -11.89 1.11 -2.50
CA TYR A 597 -12.19 0.09 -1.49
C TYR A 597 -11.29 0.22 -0.25
N ARG A 598 -9.97 0.42 -0.43
CA ARG A 598 -9.03 0.58 0.69
C ARG A 598 -9.24 1.89 1.44
N THR A 599 -9.61 2.97 0.74
CA THR A 599 -9.95 4.24 1.39
C THR A 599 -11.15 4.08 2.31
N LEU A 600 -12.24 3.49 1.82
CA LEU A 600 -13.42 3.18 2.66
C LEU A 600 -13.08 2.25 3.81
N LYS A 601 -12.32 1.16 3.54
CA LYS A 601 -11.94 0.22 4.60
C LYS A 601 -11.10 0.87 5.69
N ARG A 602 -10.13 1.71 5.35
CA ARG A 602 -9.32 2.43 6.34
C ARG A 602 -10.16 3.39 7.17
N PHE A 603 -11.08 4.12 6.52
CA PHE A 603 -12.01 4.99 7.21
C PHE A 603 -12.84 4.22 8.24
N PHE A 604 -13.57 3.18 7.80
CA PHE A 604 -14.40 2.35 8.68
C PHE A 604 -13.63 1.65 9.80
N GLN A 605 -12.42 1.17 9.53
CA GLN A 605 -11.56 0.58 10.56
C GLN A 605 -11.21 1.60 11.65
N ARG A 606 -10.88 2.82 11.24
CA ARG A 606 -10.50 3.91 12.14
C ARG A 606 -11.69 4.39 12.98
N ILE A 607 -12.82 4.72 12.36
CA ILE A 607 -14.01 5.21 13.10
C ILE A 607 -14.68 4.11 13.92
N GLY A 608 -14.53 2.84 13.52
CA GLY A 608 -15.03 1.73 14.31
C GLY A 608 -14.30 1.58 15.65
N GLY A 609 -13.02 1.96 15.74
CA GLY A 609 -12.32 2.06 17.03
C GLY A 609 -12.95 3.10 17.96
N GLN A 610 -13.40 4.23 17.42
CA GLN A 610 -14.06 5.31 18.15
C GLN A 610 -15.50 4.94 18.54
N ALA A 611 -16.18 4.12 17.73
CA ALA A 611 -17.55 3.68 18.01
C ALA A 611 -17.67 2.85 19.30
N ARG A 612 -16.57 2.25 19.79
CA ARG A 612 -16.55 1.51 21.06
C ARG A 612 -16.93 2.36 22.27
N ALA A 613 -16.74 3.68 22.18
CA ALA A 613 -17.06 4.63 23.25
C ALA A 613 -18.49 5.17 23.16
N VAL A 614 -19.31 4.68 22.22
CA VAL A 614 -20.69 5.16 22.01
C VAL A 614 -21.65 4.01 22.25
N ASP A 615 -22.50 4.17 23.27
CA ASP A 615 -23.50 3.17 23.62
C ASP A 615 -24.48 2.92 22.46
N GLY A 616 -24.79 1.63 22.24
CA GLY A 616 -25.71 1.20 21.19
C GLY A 616 -25.08 1.02 19.80
N LEU A 617 -23.80 1.34 19.59
CA LEU A 617 -23.08 1.07 18.35
C LEU A 617 -22.20 -0.17 18.44
N SER A 618 -22.12 -0.94 17.34
CA SER A 618 -21.16 -2.05 17.22
C SER A 618 -19.94 -1.62 16.40
N ALA A 619 -18.80 -1.57 17.07
CA ALA A 619 -17.50 -1.35 16.44
C ALA A 619 -17.21 -2.39 15.35
N GLU A 620 -17.51 -3.66 15.60
CA GLU A 620 -17.26 -4.77 14.67
C GLU A 620 -18.06 -4.59 13.38
N ARG A 621 -19.32 -4.15 13.48
CA ARG A 621 -20.19 -3.89 12.31
C ARG A 621 -19.65 -2.74 11.48
N ILE A 622 -19.28 -1.62 12.10
CA ILE A 622 -18.67 -0.49 11.41
C ILE A 622 -17.36 -0.92 10.73
N GLN A 623 -16.47 -1.62 11.43
CA GLN A 623 -15.21 -2.12 10.88
C GLN A 623 -15.39 -3.12 9.72
N ALA A 624 -16.48 -3.91 9.74
CA ALA A 624 -16.84 -4.87 8.71
C ALA A 624 -17.37 -4.20 7.43
N ALA A 625 -17.85 -2.95 7.50
CA ALA A 625 -18.45 -2.23 6.38
C ALA A 625 -17.54 -2.12 5.14
N SER A 626 -18.16 -2.05 3.97
CA SER A 626 -17.49 -2.07 2.66
C SER A 626 -18.36 -1.40 1.59
N THR A 627 -17.87 -1.31 0.35
CA THR A 627 -18.67 -0.79 -0.77
C THR A 627 -19.99 -1.52 -0.97
N HIS A 628 -20.01 -2.84 -0.75
CA HIS A 628 -21.25 -3.61 -0.86
C HIS A 628 -22.19 -3.38 0.33
N TRP A 629 -21.63 -3.08 1.52
CA TRP A 629 -22.40 -2.72 2.70
C TRP A 629 -23.21 -1.45 2.46
N LEU A 630 -22.58 -0.43 1.87
CA LEU A 630 -23.24 0.84 1.51
C LEU A 630 -24.35 0.64 0.47
N ARG A 631 -24.14 -0.25 -0.51
CA ARG A 631 -25.19 -0.64 -1.46
C ARG A 631 -26.37 -1.32 -0.76
N HIS A 632 -26.13 -2.14 0.27
CA HIS A 632 -27.21 -2.73 1.06
C HIS A 632 -27.90 -1.68 1.95
N THR A 633 -27.16 -0.70 2.47
CA THR A 633 -27.72 0.45 3.19
C THR A 633 -28.72 1.20 2.32
N PHE A 634 -28.39 1.51 1.05
CA PHE A 634 -29.33 2.10 0.09
C PHE A 634 -30.63 1.29 -0.02
N GLY A 635 -30.52 -0.03 -0.21
CA GLY A 635 -31.71 -0.90 -0.32
C GLY A 635 -32.56 -0.93 0.93
N ARG A 636 -31.93 -1.00 2.11
CA ARG A 636 -32.62 -1.00 3.39
C ARG A 636 -33.30 0.35 3.66
N GLN A 637 -32.61 1.47 3.42
CA GLN A 637 -33.15 2.81 3.61
C GLN A 637 -34.30 3.08 2.62
N GLY A 638 -34.14 2.73 1.34
CA GLY A 638 -35.20 2.85 0.35
C GLY A 638 -36.43 2.02 0.70
N ALA A 639 -36.24 0.77 1.16
CA ALA A 639 -37.35 -0.06 1.62
C ALA A 639 -38.02 0.49 2.90
N ALA A 640 -37.24 1.06 3.83
CA ALA A 640 -37.77 1.71 5.03
C ALA A 640 -38.53 3.00 4.71
N ALA A 641 -38.10 3.74 3.70
CA ALA A 641 -38.77 4.94 3.18
C ALA A 641 -40.00 4.64 2.31
N GLY A 642 -40.34 3.36 2.09
CA GLY A 642 -41.52 2.95 1.35
C GLY A 642 -41.37 3.01 -0.18
N VAL A 643 -40.14 3.06 -0.70
CA VAL A 643 -39.91 3.00 -2.15
C VAL A 643 -40.40 1.66 -2.70
N PRO A 644 -41.24 1.64 -3.76
CA PRO A 644 -41.74 0.39 -4.34
C PRO A 644 -40.60 -0.56 -4.78
N VAL A 645 -40.82 -1.86 -4.61
CA VAL A 645 -39.78 -2.88 -4.85
C VAL A 645 -39.34 -2.93 -6.31
N GLU A 646 -40.23 -2.59 -7.24
CA GLU A 646 -39.98 -2.49 -8.68
C GLU A 646 -39.01 -1.34 -8.97
N VAL A 647 -39.19 -0.19 -8.32
CA VAL A 647 -38.31 0.98 -8.45
C VAL A 647 -36.94 0.67 -7.87
N LEU A 648 -36.88 0.02 -6.69
CA LEU A 648 -35.61 -0.44 -6.11
C LEU A 648 -34.90 -1.47 -7.00
N GLN A 649 -35.65 -2.39 -7.62
CA GLN A 649 -35.09 -3.38 -8.55
C GLN A 649 -34.47 -2.71 -9.78
N GLN A 650 -35.14 -1.71 -10.34
CA GLN A 650 -34.64 -0.92 -11.47
C GLN A 650 -33.39 -0.13 -11.08
N ALA A 651 -33.40 0.61 -9.96
CA ALA A 651 -32.24 1.34 -9.44
C ALA A 651 -31.03 0.41 -9.20
N PHE A 652 -31.28 -0.78 -8.63
CA PHE A 652 -30.25 -1.78 -8.43
C PHE A 652 -29.78 -2.47 -9.72
N GLY A 653 -30.59 -2.51 -10.77
CA GLY A 653 -30.35 -3.30 -11.97
C GLY A 653 -30.37 -4.81 -11.71
N HIS A 654 -31.25 -5.28 -10.83
CA HIS A 654 -31.40 -6.72 -10.57
C HIS A 654 -32.20 -7.40 -11.68
N ALA A 655 -31.72 -8.53 -12.18
CA ALA A 655 -32.42 -9.30 -13.22
C ALA A 655 -33.65 -10.05 -12.68
N SER A 656 -33.77 -10.22 -11.36
CA SER A 656 -34.87 -10.92 -10.69
C SER A 656 -35.33 -10.11 -9.50
N LEU A 657 -36.65 -9.95 -9.38
CA LEU A 657 -37.30 -9.30 -8.24
C LEU A 657 -37.00 -9.99 -6.91
N ASN A 658 -36.80 -11.32 -6.90
CA ASN A 658 -36.53 -12.10 -5.69
C ASN A 658 -35.28 -11.58 -4.94
N THR A 659 -34.28 -11.13 -5.69
CA THR A 659 -33.06 -10.48 -5.14
C THR A 659 -33.37 -9.19 -4.39
N THR A 660 -34.39 -8.44 -4.83
CA THR A 660 -34.80 -7.16 -4.25
C THR A 660 -35.81 -7.34 -3.12
N THR A 661 -36.71 -8.32 -3.21
CA THR A 661 -37.65 -8.72 -2.14
C THR A 661 -36.93 -9.03 -0.83
N THR A 662 -35.67 -9.45 -0.91
CA THR A 662 -34.81 -9.70 0.26
C THR A 662 -34.61 -8.44 1.14
N TYR A 663 -34.73 -7.22 0.59
CA TYR A 663 -34.64 -5.98 1.38
C TYR A 663 -35.93 -5.62 2.12
N LEU A 664 -37.06 -6.27 1.82
CA LEU A 664 -38.33 -6.13 2.54
C LEU A 664 -38.26 -6.82 3.92
N THR A 665 -37.27 -6.40 4.73
CA THR A 665 -37.14 -6.75 6.15
C THR A 665 -38.21 -6.11 7.01
N THR A 666 -38.90 -5.10 6.46
CA THR A 666 -40.10 -4.50 7.03
C THR A 666 -41.13 -5.58 7.35
N GLU A 667 -41.32 -6.61 6.52
CA GLU A 667 -42.21 -7.74 6.84
C GLU A 667 -41.85 -8.43 8.16
N ARG A 668 -40.57 -8.74 8.42
CA ARG A 668 -40.18 -9.48 9.63
C ARG A 668 -40.20 -8.63 10.90
N SER A 669 -39.70 -7.39 10.84
CA SER A 669 -39.74 -6.47 12.01
C SER A 669 -41.15 -5.96 12.28
N ARG A 670 -41.95 -5.72 11.22
CA ARG A 670 -43.39 -5.43 11.34
C ARG A 670 -44.13 -6.65 11.88
N LEU A 671 -43.87 -7.85 11.39
CA LEU A 671 -44.42 -9.10 11.94
C LEU A 671 -44.11 -9.24 13.43
N ILE A 672 -42.85 -9.05 13.85
CA ILE A 672 -42.47 -9.12 15.28
C ILE A 672 -43.20 -8.05 16.10
N ARG A 673 -43.29 -6.81 15.60
CA ARG A 673 -43.98 -5.71 16.27
C ARG A 673 -45.49 -5.93 16.35
N GLU A 674 -46.12 -6.37 15.27
CA GLU A 674 -47.55 -6.69 15.22
C GLU A 674 -47.89 -7.89 16.09
N LEU A 675 -47.06 -8.93 16.10
CA LEU A 675 -47.22 -10.08 17.01
C LEU A 675 -47.01 -9.68 18.47
N ARG A 676 -46.07 -8.78 18.77
CA ARG A 676 -45.91 -8.20 20.12
C ARG A 676 -47.13 -7.37 20.52
N ASN A 677 -47.63 -6.52 19.61
CA ASN A 677 -48.83 -5.71 19.83
C ASN A 677 -50.09 -6.57 19.98
N ALA A 678 -50.20 -7.67 19.24
CA ALA A 678 -51.30 -8.63 19.36
C ALA A 678 -51.24 -9.40 20.69
N ARG A 679 -50.04 -9.79 21.16
CA ARG A 679 -49.84 -10.39 22.48
C ARG A 679 -50.17 -9.40 23.61
N ALA A 680 -49.76 -8.14 23.47
CA ALA A 680 -50.09 -7.08 24.43
C ALA A 680 -51.61 -6.82 24.50
N ARG A 681 -52.29 -6.81 23.34
CA ARG A 681 -53.76 -6.70 23.26
C ARG A 681 -54.47 -7.88 23.95
N ARG A 682 -54.01 -9.12 23.72
CA ARG A 682 -54.54 -10.32 24.41
C ARG A 682 -54.28 -10.32 25.93
N ALA A 683 -53.16 -9.78 26.38
CA ALA A 683 -52.83 -9.69 27.81
C ALA A 683 -53.67 -8.63 28.55
N LEU A 684 -54.22 -7.64 27.84
CA LEU A 684 -55.06 -6.57 28.37
C LEU A 684 -56.56 -6.88 28.31
N GLY A 685 -56.96 -8.10 27.91
CA GLY A 685 -58.36 -8.54 27.97
C GLY A 685 -59.30 -7.83 26.97
N GLN A 686 -58.81 -7.53 25.75
CA GLN A 686 -59.68 -7.24 24.60
C GLN A 686 -59.73 -8.42 23.62
#